data_AF-A0A971KZZ3-F1
#
_entry.id   AF-A0A971KZZ3-F1
#
_cell.length_a   1.000
_cell.length_b   1.000
_cell.length_c   1.000
_cell.angle_alpha   90.00
_cell.angle_beta   90.00
_cell.angle_gamma   90.00
#
_symmetry.space_group_name_H-M   'P 1'
#
loop_
_entity.id
_entity.type
_entity.pdbx_description
1 polymer ?
#
loop_
_entity_poly.entity_id
_entity_poly.type
_entity_poly.pdbx_seq_one_letter_code
_entity_poly.pdbx_strand_id
1 'polypeptide(L)'
;MYATGDVEIRTIMEEIEETTLDEEGEETGDKNAEHNYGVAAQAGAGGSVFSIAGAVAVSIIDSAFKVSVDGILESGTGKIDMEANAVQYVQTIAAAEPVRSIAGKRIRRRNNRNNKGPSGKVGIGASFALADIKTNVSVKTANGAVLKSAREVKAKSNFTNRVTTKAESGDDVIEDDEGISDKLTGLLTGLKNKYSKTALDAAVAISIIDMTVEAVLGASQDPDIPNITAGGNLIVEAGLNSIIKTTSGSTAKATNAAGGAALSLNIIDGTVKADMGGYADVTGDVKITAKAYTVDESDAQATAKGVQLQRWYHKLGIQIKDVIKGHFGGEDSDLPASQKVLKGDDPLLKDKNISEYTKTKNVDEKTGETSEGFKISVAAAVAISIIEHDVIASVSGKIKKAASIAVTAENENNFITNASGSAVNNGNAISVAVAVAVNNSKTHAVLGSVENTEGNITVKANTIHNLSEGYKDKISVVAIAGSKAGQDGLFGAAGALSVLVSNAETRAYIPGNSSISTSGNLTIEAREKSKLAIRSWGGTFIKGTSGNQGQNGGSGSSEITVGVGAAFAILYANNQIVAYIGDGSAITAKSVKVSSVKEKVDYTDWEYPWDDLIDILSSDDLKDAFKPEKNDESTGISVNKEKLEPIINKLKEMDLKLEIEEYLNFIARNNYYIEAAGGILITGSSETGLSGAGSFAIMYFNTVVLH
;
A
#
# COMPACT_ATOMS: atom_id res chain seq x y z
N MET A 1 -22.50 38.74 -20.11
CA MET A 1 -23.57 38.74 -19.10
C MET A 1 -23.32 39.93 -18.17
N TYR A 2 -24.38 40.69 -17.84
CA TYR A 2 -24.31 41.84 -16.95
C TYR A 2 -25.38 41.68 -15.87
N ALA A 3 -24.98 41.74 -14.60
CA ALA A 3 -25.88 41.69 -13.46
C ALA A 3 -25.61 42.88 -12.52
N THR A 4 -26.63 43.37 -11.83
CA THR A 4 -26.47 44.47 -10.85
C THR A 4 -26.04 43.97 -9.46
N GLY A 5 -26.46 42.76 -9.09
CA GLY A 5 -26.06 42.03 -7.89
C GLY A 5 -25.13 40.86 -8.20
N ASP A 6 -25.07 39.89 -7.27
CA ASP A 6 -24.19 38.73 -7.35
C ASP A 6 -24.45 37.86 -8.59
N VAL A 7 -23.38 37.28 -9.12
CA VAL A 7 -23.40 36.30 -10.21
C VAL A 7 -22.83 34.99 -9.68
N GLU A 8 -23.65 33.94 -9.70
CA GLU A 8 -23.21 32.59 -9.32
C GLU A 8 -23.40 31.62 -10.49
N ILE A 9 -22.35 30.86 -10.81
CA ILE A 9 -22.37 29.83 -11.86
C ILE A 9 -21.80 28.56 -11.25
N ARG A 10 -22.67 27.60 -10.93
CA ARG A 10 -22.30 26.36 -10.24
C ARG A 10 -22.64 25.13 -11.07
N THR A 11 -21.74 24.15 -11.07
CA THR A 11 -22.02 22.75 -11.42
C THR A 11 -21.74 21.92 -10.18
N ILE A 12 -22.76 21.26 -9.65
CA ILE A 12 -22.70 20.54 -8.38
C ILE A 12 -23.23 19.11 -8.60
N MET A 13 -22.49 18.14 -8.06
CA MET A 13 -22.86 16.74 -7.94
C MET A 13 -22.60 16.35 -6.47
N GLU A 14 -23.65 16.36 -5.67
CA GLU A 14 -23.63 16.37 -4.20
C GLU A 14 -24.06 15.03 -3.57
N GLU A 15 -23.66 14.81 -2.31
CA GLU A 15 -24.11 13.71 -1.46
C GLU A 15 -25.47 14.08 -0.85
N ILE A 16 -26.53 13.30 -1.14
CA ILE A 16 -27.86 13.55 -0.58
C ILE A 16 -27.99 12.78 0.74
N GLU A 17 -28.11 13.51 1.85
CA GLU A 17 -28.59 12.97 3.12
C GLU A 17 -30.08 12.65 3.00
N GLU A 18 -30.44 11.37 2.90
CA GLU A 18 -31.83 10.92 2.99
C GLU A 18 -32.15 10.63 4.46
N THR A 19 -33.04 11.42 5.07
CA THR A 19 -33.40 11.26 6.48
C THR A 19 -34.45 10.15 6.64
N THR A 20 -34.01 8.93 6.93
CA THR A 20 -34.91 7.82 7.25
C THR A 20 -35.30 7.83 8.72
N LEU A 21 -36.60 7.91 8.99
CA LEU A 21 -37.15 7.63 10.31
C LEU A 21 -37.36 6.12 10.44
N ASP A 22 -36.99 5.55 11.59
CA ASP A 22 -37.30 4.15 11.90
C ASP A 22 -38.79 3.94 12.27
N GLU A 23 -39.18 2.71 12.59
CA GLU A 23 -40.57 2.40 12.97
C GLU A 23 -40.99 3.03 14.32
N GLU A 24 -40.06 3.54 15.13
CA GLU A 24 -40.33 4.24 16.40
C GLU A 24 -40.30 5.78 16.25
N GLY A 25 -39.80 6.28 15.11
CA GLY A 25 -39.75 7.70 14.76
C GLY A 25 -38.46 8.41 15.18
N GLU A 26 -37.38 7.68 15.46
CA GLU A 26 -36.05 8.28 15.65
C GLU A 26 -35.36 8.56 14.30
N GLU A 27 -34.58 9.64 14.25
CA GLU A 27 -33.77 10.00 13.07
C GLU A 27 -32.57 9.05 12.93
N THR A 28 -32.82 7.87 12.36
CA THR A 28 -31.77 7.00 11.86
C THR A 28 -31.21 7.59 10.57
N GLY A 29 -30.17 8.41 10.69
CA GLY A 29 -29.44 9.00 9.56
C GLY A 29 -28.69 7.95 8.74
N ASP A 30 -29.44 7.12 8.01
CA ASP A 30 -28.91 6.09 7.13
C ASP A 30 -28.49 6.76 5.82
N LYS A 31 -27.18 6.88 5.64
CA LYS A 31 -26.61 7.62 4.52
C LYS A 31 -26.81 6.84 3.21
N ASN A 32 -26.74 7.58 2.09
CA ASN A 32 -26.34 7.14 0.75
C ASN A 32 -27.41 7.12 -0.35
N ALA A 33 -28.01 8.28 -0.64
CA ALA A 33 -28.32 8.62 -2.04
C ALA A 33 -27.01 9.05 -2.76
N GLU A 34 -26.11 8.08 -2.95
CA GLU A 34 -24.79 8.23 -3.58
C GLU A 34 -24.83 8.11 -5.12
N HIS A 35 -23.98 8.85 -5.82
CA HIS A 35 -23.63 8.58 -7.22
C HIS A 35 -22.68 7.38 -7.35
N ASN A 36 -23.21 6.20 -7.06
CA ASN A 36 -22.50 4.92 -7.06
C ASN A 36 -22.46 4.27 -8.46
N TYR A 37 -21.25 4.00 -8.95
CA TYR A 37 -21.01 3.10 -10.08
C TYR A 37 -20.57 1.73 -9.57
N GLY A 38 -21.50 0.78 -9.48
CA GLY A 38 -21.22 -0.59 -9.05
C GLY A 38 -21.25 -1.60 -10.19
N VAL A 39 -20.16 -2.35 -10.37
CA VAL A 39 -20.09 -3.52 -11.26
C VAL A 39 -19.59 -4.72 -10.46
N ALA A 40 -20.42 -5.76 -10.35
CA ALA A 40 -20.08 -7.00 -9.65
C ALA A 40 -20.27 -8.21 -10.56
N ALA A 41 -19.31 -9.14 -10.53
CA ALA A 41 -19.38 -10.43 -11.20
C ALA A 41 -18.97 -11.55 -10.23
N GLN A 42 -19.87 -12.49 -9.96
CA GLN A 42 -19.60 -13.66 -9.11
C GLN A 42 -19.88 -14.95 -9.89
N ALA A 43 -18.98 -15.93 -9.79
CA ALA A 43 -19.12 -17.21 -10.47
C ALA A 43 -18.91 -18.39 -9.51
N GLY A 44 -19.92 -19.24 -9.35
CA GLY A 44 -19.87 -20.45 -8.52
C GLY A 44 -19.98 -21.74 -9.36
N ALA A 45 -19.16 -22.77 -9.08
CA ALA A 45 -19.14 -23.98 -9.91
C ALA A 45 -19.24 -25.32 -9.13
N GLY A 46 -20.38 -26.00 -9.21
CA GLY A 46 -20.70 -27.25 -8.49
C GLY A 46 -20.28 -28.56 -9.19
N GLY A 47 -18.99 -28.91 -9.15
CA GLY A 47 -18.42 -30.04 -9.90
C GLY A 47 -18.30 -31.39 -9.16
N SER A 48 -18.71 -32.49 -9.81
CA SER A 48 -18.42 -33.86 -9.33
C SER A 48 -17.02 -34.38 -9.73
N VAL A 49 -16.47 -33.87 -10.84
CA VAL A 49 -15.15 -34.24 -11.40
C VAL A 49 -14.34 -33.00 -11.81
N PHE A 50 -14.97 -32.03 -12.48
CA PHE A 50 -14.39 -30.73 -12.80
C PHE A 50 -15.27 -29.61 -12.26
N SER A 51 -14.65 -28.59 -11.67
CA SER A 51 -15.24 -27.32 -11.29
C SER A 51 -14.37 -26.19 -11.87
N ILE A 52 -15.00 -25.26 -12.59
CA ILE A 52 -14.35 -24.11 -13.21
C ILE A 52 -15.24 -22.89 -12.96
N ALA A 53 -14.72 -21.91 -12.23
CA ALA A 53 -15.36 -20.63 -11.99
C ALA A 53 -14.53 -19.52 -12.65
N GLY A 54 -15.21 -18.58 -13.32
CA GLY A 54 -14.57 -17.47 -14.02
C GLY A 54 -15.42 -16.21 -13.90
N ALA A 55 -14.85 -15.13 -13.37
CA ALA A 55 -15.54 -13.85 -13.17
C ALA A 55 -14.77 -12.69 -13.81
N VAL A 56 -15.50 -11.79 -14.46
CA VAL A 56 -14.95 -10.61 -15.14
C VAL A 56 -15.83 -9.41 -14.81
N ALA A 57 -15.28 -8.41 -14.14
CA ALA A 57 -15.93 -7.14 -13.84
C ALA A 57 -15.13 -6.00 -14.51
N VAL A 58 -15.83 -5.11 -15.22
CA VAL A 58 -15.21 -4.00 -15.95
C VAL A 58 -16.04 -2.73 -15.76
N SER A 59 -15.42 -1.68 -15.24
CA SER A 59 -15.96 -0.32 -15.22
C SER A 59 -15.12 0.56 -16.14
N ILE A 60 -15.76 1.21 -17.11
CA ILE A 60 -15.16 2.25 -17.94
C ILE A 60 -16.00 3.49 -17.75
N ILE A 61 -15.40 4.56 -17.21
CA ILE A 61 -16.14 5.78 -16.83
C ILE A 61 -15.43 7.00 -17.41
N ASP A 62 -16.11 7.69 -18.32
CA ASP A 62 -15.78 9.04 -18.79
C ASP A 62 -16.66 10.04 -18.03
N SER A 63 -16.07 11.09 -17.45
CA SER A 63 -16.77 12.03 -16.57
C SER A 63 -16.06 13.38 -16.55
N ALA A 64 -16.78 14.45 -16.88
CA ALA A 64 -16.25 15.80 -16.82
C ALA A 64 -17.31 16.80 -16.34
N PHE A 65 -17.01 17.57 -15.30
CA PHE A 65 -17.97 18.48 -14.66
C PHE A 65 -17.43 19.91 -14.75
N LYS A 66 -18.08 20.72 -15.59
CA LYS A 66 -17.48 21.91 -16.22
C LYS A 66 -18.14 23.23 -15.80
N VAL A 67 -17.36 24.26 -15.51
CA VAL A 67 -17.80 25.66 -15.63
C VAL A 67 -16.83 26.41 -16.54
N SER A 68 -17.33 26.96 -17.65
CA SER A 68 -16.53 27.69 -18.64
C SER A 68 -17.25 28.98 -19.04
N VAL A 69 -16.56 30.13 -19.08
CA VAL A 69 -17.17 31.40 -19.52
C VAL A 69 -16.28 32.15 -20.51
N ASP A 70 -16.73 32.23 -21.76
CA ASP A 70 -16.11 33.05 -22.81
C ASP A 70 -16.90 34.36 -23.00
N GLY A 71 -16.18 35.46 -23.16
CA GLY A 71 -16.73 36.82 -23.30
C GLY A 71 -16.75 37.61 -21.99
N ILE A 72 -17.68 38.55 -21.88
CA ILE A 72 -17.74 39.52 -20.77
C ILE A 72 -18.68 39.03 -19.66
N LEU A 73 -18.22 39.02 -18.41
CA LEU A 73 -18.99 38.76 -17.19
C LEU A 73 -18.80 39.92 -16.20
N GLU A 74 -19.85 40.71 -15.97
CA GLU A 74 -19.81 41.83 -15.02
C GLU A 74 -20.88 41.72 -13.94
N SER A 75 -20.47 41.80 -12.68
CA SER A 75 -21.32 41.98 -11.50
C SER A 75 -21.14 43.41 -10.95
N GLY A 76 -22.18 44.22 -11.07
CA GLY A 76 -22.12 45.67 -10.86
C GLY A 76 -21.78 46.08 -9.43
N THR A 77 -22.51 45.55 -8.44
CA THR A 77 -22.27 45.78 -7.00
C THR A 77 -22.01 44.51 -6.19
N GLY A 78 -22.11 43.35 -6.84
CA GLY A 78 -22.01 42.03 -6.22
C GLY A 78 -20.65 41.35 -6.44
N LYS A 79 -20.61 40.05 -6.14
CA LYS A 79 -19.49 39.12 -6.41
C LYS A 79 -19.70 38.32 -7.71
N ILE A 80 -18.63 37.75 -8.24
CA ILE A 80 -18.65 36.66 -9.23
C ILE A 80 -18.14 35.39 -8.53
N ASP A 81 -18.98 34.36 -8.45
CA ASP A 81 -18.69 33.06 -7.83
C ASP A 81 -18.89 31.94 -8.87
N MET A 82 -17.81 31.25 -9.23
CA MET A 82 -17.83 30.15 -10.20
C MET A 82 -17.33 28.87 -9.54
N GLU A 83 -18.15 27.82 -9.51
CA GLU A 83 -17.83 26.58 -8.80
C GLU A 83 -18.14 25.33 -9.62
N ALA A 84 -17.17 24.43 -9.71
CA ALA A 84 -17.42 23.02 -10.00
C ALA A 84 -17.14 22.20 -8.74
N ASN A 85 -18.12 21.39 -8.34
CA ASN A 85 -18.00 20.47 -7.21
C ASN A 85 -18.56 19.11 -7.64
N ALA A 86 -17.80 18.04 -7.45
CA ALA A 86 -18.26 16.70 -7.76
C ALA A 86 -17.77 15.66 -6.76
N VAL A 87 -18.63 14.66 -6.53
CA VAL A 87 -18.35 13.48 -5.72
C VAL A 87 -18.58 12.22 -6.56
N GLN A 88 -17.62 11.30 -6.56
CA GLN A 88 -17.69 10.04 -7.31
C GLN A 88 -17.31 8.84 -6.45
N TYR A 89 -18.14 7.80 -6.51
CA TYR A 89 -17.92 6.52 -5.85
C TYR A 89 -18.00 5.38 -6.90
N VAL A 90 -16.95 4.56 -6.99
CA VAL A 90 -16.86 3.45 -7.97
C VAL A 90 -16.43 2.16 -7.27
N GLN A 91 -17.15 1.07 -7.57
CA GLN A 91 -16.82 -0.28 -7.12
C GLN A 91 -16.84 -1.26 -8.29
N THR A 92 -15.73 -1.97 -8.50
CA THR A 92 -15.58 -3.03 -9.50
C THR A 92 -15.11 -4.30 -8.81
N ILE A 93 -15.97 -5.33 -8.74
CA ILE A 93 -15.73 -6.53 -7.93
C ILE A 93 -15.90 -7.80 -8.79
N ALA A 94 -14.87 -8.65 -8.84
CA ALA A 94 -14.92 -9.96 -9.49
C ALA A 94 -14.57 -11.08 -8.51
N ALA A 95 -15.43 -12.10 -8.38
CA ALA A 95 -15.27 -13.22 -7.44
C ALA A 95 -15.49 -14.58 -8.11
N ALA A 96 -14.54 -15.52 -7.96
CA ALA A 96 -14.59 -16.85 -8.58
C ALA A 96 -14.43 -18.00 -7.56
N GLU A 97 -15.52 -18.75 -7.35
CA GLU A 97 -15.67 -19.77 -6.30
C GLU A 97 -15.97 -21.17 -6.89
N PRO A 98 -14.95 -21.95 -7.26
CA PRO A 98 -15.14 -23.33 -7.65
C PRO A 98 -15.43 -24.22 -6.42
N VAL A 99 -16.57 -24.90 -6.36
CA VAL A 99 -16.94 -25.74 -5.19
C VAL A 99 -16.02 -26.96 -5.06
N ARG A 100 -15.24 -27.00 -3.97
CA ARG A 100 -14.24 -28.06 -3.70
C ARG A 100 -14.75 -29.22 -2.82
N SER A 101 -15.94 -29.10 -2.22
CA SER A 101 -16.49 -30.06 -1.25
C SER A 101 -17.37 -31.17 -1.87
N ILE A 102 -18.02 -32.00 -1.02
CA ILE A 102 -19.01 -33.02 -1.43
C ILE A 102 -20.33 -32.75 -0.72
N ALA A 103 -21.37 -32.41 -1.48
CA ALA A 103 -22.75 -32.39 -0.99
C ALA A 103 -23.19 -33.81 -0.54
N GLY A 104 -23.19 -34.03 0.77
CA GLY A 104 -23.27 -35.36 1.37
C GLY A 104 -24.68 -35.90 1.58
N LYS A 105 -25.39 -36.34 0.53
CA LYS A 105 -26.46 -37.36 0.68
C LYS A 105 -26.86 -38.07 -0.62
N ARG A 106 -26.22 -39.20 -0.94
CA ARG A 106 -26.92 -40.29 -1.65
C ARG A 106 -27.57 -41.20 -0.62
N ILE A 107 -28.90 -41.24 -0.62
CA ILE A 107 -29.67 -42.19 0.21
C ILE A 107 -29.22 -43.61 -0.13
N ARG A 108 -28.92 -44.40 0.91
CA ARG A 108 -28.42 -45.78 0.77
C ARG A 108 -29.41 -46.66 0.00
N ARG A 109 -29.12 -46.98 -1.26
CA ARG A 109 -29.55 -48.25 -1.87
C ARG A 109 -28.37 -49.21 -1.90
N ARG A 110 -28.62 -50.43 -1.42
CA ARG A 110 -27.61 -51.48 -1.19
C ARG A 110 -27.04 -52.02 -2.51
N ASN A 111 -25.87 -52.65 -2.37
CA ASN A 111 -25.27 -53.59 -3.32
C ASN A 111 -24.79 -53.02 -4.68
N ASN A 112 -23.55 -52.53 -4.70
CA ASN A 112 -22.51 -53.26 -5.46
C ASN A 112 -21.10 -52.96 -4.93
N ARG A 113 -20.36 -53.98 -4.47
CA ARG A 113 -18.92 -53.86 -4.17
C ARG A 113 -18.17 -54.13 -5.48
N ASN A 114 -17.90 -53.07 -6.26
CA ASN A 114 -16.81 -52.97 -7.25
C ASN A 114 -16.81 -51.66 -8.07
N ASN A 115 -17.74 -50.72 -7.86
CA ASN A 115 -17.63 -49.40 -8.48
C ASN A 115 -16.63 -48.50 -7.74
N LYS A 116 -15.37 -48.48 -8.20
CA LYS A 116 -14.48 -47.32 -8.04
C LYS A 116 -15.09 -46.14 -8.82
N GLY A 117 -15.98 -45.39 -8.18
CA GLY A 117 -16.49 -44.11 -8.69
C GLY A 117 -15.35 -43.08 -8.83
N PRO A 118 -15.50 -42.06 -9.69
CA PRO A 118 -14.38 -41.29 -10.23
C PRO A 118 -13.54 -40.62 -9.13
N SER A 119 -12.25 -40.97 -9.10
CA SER A 119 -11.29 -40.55 -8.08
C SER A 119 -10.32 -39.49 -8.60
N GLY A 120 -10.86 -38.37 -9.06
CA GLY A 120 -10.12 -37.17 -9.45
C GLY A 120 -11.06 -35.97 -9.48
N LYS A 121 -10.69 -34.89 -8.78
CA LYS A 121 -11.39 -33.61 -8.79
C LYS A 121 -10.40 -32.49 -9.09
N VAL A 122 -10.72 -31.66 -10.08
CA VAL A 122 -9.98 -30.43 -10.43
C VAL A 122 -10.89 -29.23 -10.15
N GLY A 123 -10.37 -28.22 -9.46
CA GLY A 123 -11.06 -26.95 -9.19
C GLY A 123 -10.24 -25.75 -9.66
N ILE A 124 -10.76 -25.01 -10.63
CA ILE A 124 -10.10 -23.83 -11.22
C ILE A 124 -10.94 -22.58 -10.91
N GLY A 125 -10.33 -21.57 -10.33
CA GLY A 125 -10.90 -20.22 -10.20
C GLY A 125 -10.07 -19.20 -10.99
N ALA A 126 -10.74 -18.22 -11.59
CA ALA A 126 -10.10 -17.07 -12.21
C ALA A 126 -10.98 -15.82 -12.10
N SER A 127 -10.44 -14.72 -11.59
CA SER A 127 -11.12 -13.43 -11.54
C SER A 127 -10.31 -12.28 -12.14
N PHE A 128 -11.01 -11.37 -12.80
CA PHE A 128 -10.44 -10.17 -13.41
C PHE A 128 -11.34 -8.96 -13.10
N ALA A 129 -10.76 -7.93 -12.51
CA ALA A 129 -11.41 -6.64 -12.26
C ALA A 129 -10.61 -5.51 -12.91
N LEU A 130 -11.29 -4.66 -13.69
CA LEU A 130 -10.71 -3.49 -14.35
C LEU A 130 -11.55 -2.24 -14.10
N ALA A 131 -10.91 -1.18 -13.62
CA ALA A 131 -11.43 0.18 -13.70
C ALA A 131 -10.49 1.05 -14.56
N ASP A 132 -11.03 1.71 -15.59
CA ASP A 132 -10.32 2.69 -16.41
C ASP A 132 -11.14 3.99 -16.46
N ILE A 133 -10.64 5.08 -15.86
CA ILE A 133 -11.47 6.24 -15.45
C ILE A 133 -10.79 7.60 -15.73
N LYS A 134 -11.50 8.50 -16.44
CA LYS A 134 -11.18 9.92 -16.69
C LYS A 134 -12.46 10.75 -16.57
N THR A 135 -12.80 11.52 -15.54
CA THR A 135 -12.21 12.77 -15.00
C THR A 135 -11.93 13.92 -15.99
N ASN A 136 -12.52 15.11 -15.72
CA ASN A 136 -11.93 16.45 -15.83
C ASN A 136 -12.89 17.51 -15.24
N VAL A 137 -12.55 18.22 -14.15
CA VAL A 137 -13.55 18.88 -13.26
C VAL A 137 -13.35 20.37 -12.96
N SER A 138 -12.58 21.10 -13.79
CA SER A 138 -12.75 22.54 -14.14
C SER A 138 -13.04 23.68 -13.11
N VAL A 139 -12.66 24.90 -13.49
CA VAL A 139 -13.48 26.07 -13.84
C VAL A 139 -12.57 26.91 -14.73
N LYS A 140 -12.98 27.27 -15.95
CA LYS A 140 -12.08 27.88 -16.96
C LYS A 140 -12.64 29.18 -17.55
N THR A 141 -11.78 30.14 -17.88
CA THR A 141 -12.10 31.16 -18.90
C THR A 141 -10.91 31.35 -19.82
N ALA A 142 -11.12 31.27 -21.14
CA ALA A 142 -10.03 31.23 -22.13
C ALA A 142 -9.81 32.60 -22.81
N ASN A 143 -8.95 32.61 -23.86
CA ASN A 143 -8.45 33.82 -24.55
C ASN A 143 -9.51 34.91 -24.78
N GLY A 144 -9.46 36.00 -24.00
CA GLY A 144 -10.33 37.17 -24.17
C GLY A 144 -11.58 37.22 -23.29
N ALA A 145 -11.70 36.35 -22.29
CA ALA A 145 -12.69 36.54 -21.24
C ALA A 145 -12.38 37.80 -20.41
N VAL A 146 -13.43 38.57 -20.08
CA VAL A 146 -13.36 39.79 -19.26
C VAL A 146 -14.24 39.60 -18.03
N LEU A 147 -13.64 39.64 -16.84
CA LEU A 147 -14.30 39.43 -15.55
C LEU A 147 -14.23 40.73 -14.73
N LYS A 148 -15.38 41.29 -14.35
CA LYS A 148 -15.42 42.50 -13.50
C LYS A 148 -16.40 42.35 -12.36
N SER A 149 -15.91 42.58 -11.15
CA SER A 149 -16.69 42.58 -9.92
C SER A 149 -16.30 43.78 -9.07
N ALA A 150 -17.29 44.50 -8.54
CA ALA A 150 -17.03 45.53 -7.51
C ALA A 150 -16.66 44.93 -6.15
N ARG A 151 -16.74 43.59 -6.00
CA ARG A 151 -16.33 42.83 -4.83
C ARG A 151 -15.37 41.71 -5.26
N GLU A 152 -15.72 40.47 -4.97
CA GLU A 152 -14.86 39.30 -5.19
C GLU A 152 -15.03 38.70 -6.59
N VAL A 153 -13.95 38.14 -7.13
CA VAL A 153 -13.97 37.19 -8.25
C VAL A 153 -13.40 35.86 -7.74
N LYS A 154 -14.20 34.80 -7.82
CA LYS A 154 -13.85 33.48 -7.31
C LYS A 154 -14.06 32.40 -8.37
N ALA A 155 -13.07 31.52 -8.52
CA ALA A 155 -13.18 30.26 -9.24
C ALA A 155 -12.72 29.12 -8.33
N LYS A 156 -13.56 28.09 -8.17
CA LYS A 156 -13.31 26.96 -7.28
C LYS A 156 -13.64 25.65 -7.97
N SER A 157 -12.68 24.72 -7.97
CA SER A 157 -12.85 23.35 -8.48
C SER A 157 -12.57 22.39 -7.33
N ASN A 158 -13.52 21.51 -7.01
CA ASN A 158 -13.34 20.47 -6.00
C ASN A 158 -13.78 19.11 -6.55
N PHE A 159 -13.00 18.08 -6.26
CA PHE A 159 -13.36 16.71 -6.60
C PHE A 159 -13.06 15.77 -5.42
N THR A 160 -14.07 15.01 -5.03
CA THR A 160 -13.96 13.88 -4.11
C THR A 160 -14.13 12.58 -4.90
N ASN A 161 -13.12 11.73 -4.90
CA ASN A 161 -13.11 10.46 -5.63
C ASN A 161 -12.85 9.27 -4.72
N ARG A 162 -13.62 8.20 -4.87
CA ARG A 162 -13.34 6.91 -4.26
C ARG A 162 -13.51 5.79 -5.28
N VAL A 163 -12.44 5.03 -5.51
CA VAL A 163 -12.45 3.89 -6.44
C VAL A 163 -11.98 2.64 -5.70
N THR A 164 -12.74 1.55 -5.82
CA THR A 164 -12.40 0.23 -5.30
C THR A 164 -12.45 -0.80 -6.43
N THR A 165 -11.30 -1.38 -6.78
CA THR A 165 -11.18 -2.43 -7.79
C THR A 165 -10.69 -3.71 -7.12
N LYS A 166 -11.52 -4.76 -7.08
CA LYS A 166 -11.29 -5.97 -6.30
C LYS A 166 -11.47 -7.23 -7.15
N ALA A 167 -10.47 -8.11 -7.15
CA ALA A 167 -10.54 -9.44 -7.77
C ALA A 167 -10.19 -10.54 -6.76
N GLU A 168 -11.08 -11.52 -6.57
CA GLU A 168 -10.89 -12.65 -5.65
C GLU A 168 -11.14 -13.99 -6.35
N SER A 169 -10.31 -14.99 -6.05
CA SER A 169 -10.46 -16.35 -6.60
C SER A 169 -10.09 -17.38 -5.55
N GLY A 170 -10.95 -18.36 -5.33
CA GLY A 170 -10.71 -19.47 -4.41
C GLY A 170 -11.83 -19.70 -3.42
N ASP A 171 -11.55 -20.49 -2.38
CA ASP A 171 -12.43 -20.61 -1.22
C ASP A 171 -12.17 -19.45 -0.26
N ASP A 172 -13.21 -18.91 0.38
CA ASP A 172 -13.09 -17.92 1.46
C ASP A 172 -12.10 -18.38 2.54
N VAL A 173 -11.39 -17.42 3.12
CA VAL A 173 -10.44 -17.61 4.22
C VAL A 173 -11.17 -17.73 5.57
N ILE A 174 -12.42 -17.23 5.67
CA ILE A 174 -13.09 -16.94 6.95
C ILE A 174 -14.14 -17.99 7.38
N GLU A 175 -14.76 -18.78 6.47
CA GLU A 175 -15.89 -19.68 6.81
C GLU A 175 -15.58 -20.96 7.63
N ASP A 176 -14.32 -21.24 8.03
CA ASP A 176 -13.99 -22.37 8.93
C ASP A 176 -14.08 -21.96 10.43
N ASP A 177 -15.30 -21.61 10.86
CA ASP A 177 -15.64 -21.08 12.19
C ASP A 177 -15.31 -22.04 13.36
N GLU A 178 -14.75 -21.53 14.46
CA GLU A 178 -14.12 -22.32 15.55
C GLU A 178 -15.12 -23.00 16.53
N GLY A 179 -16.33 -23.34 16.08
CA GLY A 179 -17.44 -23.73 16.96
C GLY A 179 -17.52 -25.20 17.42
N ILE A 180 -16.93 -26.18 16.72
CA ILE A 180 -17.26 -27.62 16.94
C ILE A 180 -16.04 -28.55 16.89
N SER A 181 -15.15 -28.49 17.90
CA SER A 181 -14.08 -29.50 18.02
C SER A 181 -13.53 -29.75 19.44
N ASP A 182 -14.36 -30.26 20.37
CA ASP A 182 -13.78 -31.04 21.50
C ASP A 182 -14.62 -32.21 22.06
N LYS A 183 -15.78 -32.54 21.48
CA LYS A 183 -16.58 -33.73 21.89
C LYS A 183 -17.03 -34.69 20.78
N LEU A 184 -16.68 -34.43 19.52
CA LEU A 184 -17.06 -35.30 18.38
C LEU A 184 -15.87 -35.94 17.63
N THR A 185 -14.65 -35.73 18.12
CA THR A 185 -13.38 -36.21 17.56
C THR A 185 -13.32 -37.73 17.38
N GLY A 186 -14.11 -38.49 18.17
CA GLY A 186 -14.20 -39.95 18.06
C GLY A 186 -15.15 -40.48 16.97
N LEU A 187 -16.14 -39.70 16.53
CA LEU A 187 -17.15 -40.12 15.53
C LEU A 187 -16.87 -39.58 14.11
N LEU A 188 -16.02 -38.54 14.01
CA LEU A 188 -15.66 -37.86 12.76
C LEU A 188 -14.50 -38.51 11.98
N THR A 189 -13.94 -39.63 12.45
CA THR A 189 -12.85 -40.35 11.74
C THR A 189 -13.26 -40.88 10.35
N GLY A 190 -14.57 -41.00 10.09
CA GLY A 190 -15.14 -41.30 8.77
C GLY A 190 -15.42 -40.08 7.87
N LEU A 191 -15.23 -38.86 8.37
CA LEU A 191 -15.51 -37.59 7.70
C LEU A 191 -14.21 -36.82 7.40
N LYS A 192 -13.24 -37.51 6.77
CA LYS A 192 -12.10 -36.84 6.14
C LYS A 192 -12.61 -35.93 5.00
N ASN A 193 -12.53 -34.61 5.19
CA ASN A 193 -12.94 -33.59 4.20
C ASN A 193 -12.30 -33.89 2.83
N LYS A 194 -13.15 -34.21 1.84
CA LYS A 194 -12.72 -34.59 0.48
C LYS A 194 -12.61 -33.34 -0.41
N TYR A 195 -11.52 -32.62 -0.24
CA TYR A 195 -11.08 -31.55 -1.13
C TYR A 195 -10.72 -32.07 -2.54
N SER A 196 -10.49 -31.13 -3.47
CA SER A 196 -9.97 -31.43 -4.80
C SER A 196 -8.56 -32.03 -4.76
N LYS A 197 -8.18 -32.80 -5.79
CA LYS A 197 -6.78 -33.26 -5.96
C LYS A 197 -5.90 -32.13 -6.49
N THR A 198 -6.46 -31.27 -7.34
CA THR A 198 -5.74 -30.20 -8.02
C THR A 198 -6.54 -28.89 -7.96
N ALA A 199 -5.88 -27.82 -7.50
CA ALA A 199 -6.41 -26.46 -7.46
C ALA A 199 -5.50 -25.49 -8.23
N LEU A 200 -6.12 -24.57 -8.96
CA LEU A 200 -5.47 -23.41 -9.57
C LEU A 200 -6.37 -22.20 -9.40
N ASP A 201 -5.84 -21.12 -8.86
CA ASP A 201 -6.58 -19.88 -8.61
C ASP A 201 -5.75 -18.67 -9.02
N ALA A 202 -6.38 -17.74 -9.73
CA ALA A 202 -5.73 -16.52 -10.21
C ALA A 202 -6.65 -15.31 -10.08
N ALA A 203 -6.11 -14.18 -9.61
CA ALA A 203 -6.84 -12.93 -9.49
C ALA A 203 -6.01 -11.76 -10.06
N VAL A 204 -6.65 -10.91 -10.86
CA VAL A 204 -6.03 -9.71 -11.43
C VAL A 204 -6.94 -8.52 -11.18
N ALA A 205 -6.42 -7.50 -10.51
CA ALA A 205 -7.06 -6.22 -10.32
C ALA A 205 -6.19 -5.13 -10.94
N ILE A 206 -6.73 -4.32 -11.84
CA ILE A 206 -6.00 -3.22 -12.45
C ILE A 206 -6.88 -1.97 -12.43
N SER A 207 -6.31 -0.87 -11.98
CA SER A 207 -6.92 0.46 -12.11
C SER A 207 -5.94 1.36 -12.89
N ILE A 208 -6.43 2.02 -13.93
CA ILE A 208 -5.67 3.08 -14.63
C ILE A 208 -6.56 4.30 -14.66
N ILE A 209 -6.09 5.41 -14.08
CA ILE A 209 -6.97 6.54 -13.75
C ILE A 209 -6.22 7.84 -14.08
N ASP A 210 -6.85 8.74 -14.83
CA ASP A 210 -6.24 10.01 -15.22
C ASP A 210 -7.21 11.12 -14.82
N MET A 211 -6.74 11.97 -13.92
CA MET A 211 -7.55 12.88 -13.12
C MET A 211 -7.17 14.32 -13.39
N THR A 212 -8.18 15.19 -13.53
CA THR A 212 -7.91 16.62 -13.68
C THR A 212 -8.89 17.44 -12.84
N VAL A 213 -8.34 18.18 -11.88
CA VAL A 213 -8.98 19.27 -11.16
C VAL A 213 -8.29 20.55 -11.62
N GLU A 214 -9.04 21.55 -12.03
CA GLU A 214 -8.48 22.77 -12.64
C GLU A 214 -9.30 23.96 -12.19
N ALA A 215 -8.73 25.10 -11.84
CA ALA A 215 -9.41 26.40 -11.83
C ALA A 215 -8.47 27.40 -12.51
N VAL A 216 -8.87 27.96 -13.65
CA VAL A 216 -8.00 28.73 -14.55
C VAL A 216 -8.75 29.93 -15.09
N LEU A 217 -8.31 31.17 -14.83
CA LEU A 217 -8.99 32.36 -15.38
C LEU A 217 -8.10 33.20 -16.30
N GLY A 218 -8.47 33.23 -17.59
CA GLY A 218 -8.47 34.41 -18.47
C GLY A 218 -7.15 34.88 -19.05
N ALA A 219 -6.61 34.23 -20.08
CA ALA A 219 -5.53 34.82 -20.89
C ALA A 219 -6.03 36.08 -21.65
N SER A 220 -5.28 37.19 -21.55
CA SER A 220 -5.68 38.47 -22.16
C SER A 220 -5.42 38.51 -23.67
N GLN A 221 -6.30 39.18 -24.41
CA GLN A 221 -6.09 39.54 -25.83
C GLN A 221 -5.15 40.74 -25.98
N ASP A 222 -4.99 41.54 -24.92
CA ASP A 222 -4.10 42.70 -24.85
C ASP A 222 -3.26 42.58 -23.56
N PRO A 223 -1.92 42.40 -23.65
CA PRO A 223 -1.07 42.21 -22.47
C PRO A 223 -1.01 43.43 -21.54
N ASP A 224 -1.47 44.60 -21.99
CA ASP A 224 -1.40 45.87 -21.26
C ASP A 224 -2.75 46.30 -20.66
N ILE A 225 -3.86 45.58 -20.92
CA ILE A 225 -5.19 45.86 -20.37
C ILE A 225 -5.64 44.76 -19.40
N PRO A 226 -5.97 45.09 -18.12
CA PRO A 226 -6.53 44.12 -17.20
C PRO A 226 -7.86 43.55 -17.69
N ASN A 227 -7.91 42.23 -17.87
CA ASN A 227 -9.10 41.48 -18.23
C ASN A 227 -9.76 40.82 -17.00
N ILE A 228 -9.12 40.86 -15.84
CA ILE A 228 -9.70 40.48 -14.54
C ILE A 228 -9.68 41.70 -13.63
N THR A 229 -10.83 42.08 -13.07
CA THR A 229 -10.94 43.22 -12.14
C THR A 229 -11.80 42.85 -10.94
N ALA A 230 -11.25 43.01 -9.73
CA ALA A 230 -11.95 42.75 -8.48
C ALA A 230 -11.77 43.91 -7.49
N GLY A 231 -12.90 44.50 -7.05
CA GLY A 231 -12.95 45.53 -6.01
C GLY A 231 -12.76 45.01 -4.57
N GLY A 232 -12.62 43.70 -4.43
CA GLY A 232 -12.17 42.96 -3.25
C GLY A 232 -11.13 41.91 -3.65
N ASN A 233 -11.34 40.65 -3.27
CA ASN A 233 -10.36 39.58 -3.49
C ASN A 233 -10.46 38.91 -4.88
N LEU A 234 -9.35 38.30 -5.30
CA LEU A 234 -9.31 37.32 -6.40
C LEU A 234 -8.89 35.96 -5.83
N ILE A 235 -9.77 34.97 -5.96
CA ILE A 235 -9.57 33.62 -5.38
C ILE A 235 -9.66 32.58 -6.50
N VAL A 236 -8.61 31.78 -6.66
CA VAL A 236 -8.57 30.64 -7.58
C VAL A 236 -8.14 29.41 -6.80
N GLU A 237 -9.05 28.45 -6.64
CA GLU A 237 -8.88 27.27 -5.79
C GLU A 237 -9.14 25.97 -6.56
N ALA A 238 -8.21 25.01 -6.47
CA ALA A 238 -8.34 23.66 -7.00
C ALA A 238 -8.07 22.66 -5.87
N GLY A 239 -9.02 21.77 -5.57
CA GLY A 239 -8.98 20.83 -4.46
C GLY A 239 -9.29 19.40 -4.88
N LEU A 240 -8.44 18.45 -4.50
CA LEU A 240 -8.64 17.02 -4.70
C LEU A 240 -8.63 16.27 -3.38
N ASN A 241 -9.60 15.37 -3.19
CA ASN A 241 -9.58 14.32 -2.18
C ASN A 241 -9.81 12.97 -2.90
N SER A 242 -8.79 12.12 -2.99
CA SER A 242 -8.84 10.86 -3.74
C SER A 242 -8.44 9.66 -2.88
N ILE A 243 -9.26 8.60 -2.89
CA ILE A 243 -8.95 7.31 -2.25
C ILE A 243 -9.15 6.19 -3.28
N ILE A 244 -8.06 5.57 -3.70
CA ILE A 244 -8.06 4.58 -4.77
C ILE A 244 -7.43 3.29 -4.24
N LYS A 245 -8.19 2.20 -4.29
CA LYS A 245 -7.82 0.89 -3.73
C LYS A 245 -7.92 -0.19 -4.81
N THR A 246 -6.80 -0.84 -5.10
CA THR A 246 -6.72 -1.95 -6.08
C THR A 246 -6.23 -3.22 -5.38
N THR A 247 -7.10 -4.23 -5.30
CA THR A 247 -6.88 -5.44 -4.49
C THR A 247 -7.07 -6.72 -5.31
N SER A 248 -6.07 -7.61 -5.31
CA SER A 248 -6.17 -8.95 -5.91
C SER A 248 -5.85 -10.03 -4.88
N GLY A 249 -6.70 -11.06 -4.79
CA GLY A 249 -6.58 -12.15 -3.83
C GLY A 249 -6.79 -13.52 -4.48
N SER A 250 -5.82 -14.44 -4.32
CA SER A 250 -5.94 -15.83 -4.80
C SER A 250 -5.69 -16.85 -3.68
N THR A 251 -6.60 -17.82 -3.55
CA THR A 251 -6.63 -18.82 -2.46
C THR A 251 -6.83 -20.25 -2.98
N ALA A 252 -5.73 -20.93 -3.33
CA ALA A 252 -5.77 -22.27 -3.92
C ALA A 252 -5.71 -23.41 -2.87
N LYS A 253 -6.78 -24.23 -2.76
CA LYS A 253 -6.88 -25.33 -1.77
C LYS A 253 -7.05 -26.72 -2.42
N ALA A 254 -6.05 -27.61 -2.28
CA ALA A 254 -6.06 -28.99 -2.83
C ALA A 254 -5.12 -29.97 -2.09
N THR A 255 -5.29 -31.27 -2.34
CA THR A 255 -4.57 -32.35 -1.64
C THR A 255 -3.32 -32.89 -2.34
N ASN A 256 -3.17 -32.74 -3.67
CA ASN A 256 -1.98 -33.17 -4.39
C ASN A 256 -1.22 -31.98 -5.00
N ALA A 257 -1.92 -31.12 -5.74
CA ALA A 257 -1.32 -29.97 -6.42
C ALA A 257 -2.13 -28.67 -6.22
N ALA A 258 -1.48 -27.55 -5.89
CA ALA A 258 -2.15 -26.28 -5.60
C ALA A 258 -1.29 -25.09 -6.05
N GLY A 259 -1.83 -24.17 -6.86
CA GLY A 259 -1.12 -22.97 -7.32
C GLY A 259 -1.98 -21.70 -7.23
N GLY A 260 -1.43 -20.63 -6.65
CA GLY A 260 -2.07 -19.31 -6.57
C GLY A 260 -1.25 -18.21 -7.26
N ALA A 261 -1.89 -17.27 -7.95
CA ALA A 261 -1.22 -16.09 -8.52
C ALA A 261 -2.09 -14.82 -8.43
N ALA A 262 -1.49 -13.70 -8.01
CA ALA A 262 -2.17 -12.41 -7.88
C ALA A 262 -1.33 -11.25 -8.47
N LEU A 263 -1.99 -10.31 -9.14
CA LEU A 263 -1.38 -9.06 -9.62
C LEU A 263 -2.34 -7.88 -9.39
N SER A 264 -1.87 -6.87 -8.66
CA SER A 264 -2.53 -5.57 -8.51
C SER A 264 -1.68 -4.47 -9.13
N LEU A 265 -2.18 -3.81 -10.18
CA LEU A 265 -1.48 -2.69 -10.83
C LEU A 265 -2.35 -1.44 -10.77
N ASN A 266 -1.84 -0.32 -10.25
CA ASN A 266 -2.57 0.93 -10.15
C ASN A 266 -1.72 2.10 -10.69
N ILE A 267 -2.03 2.58 -11.89
CA ILE A 267 -1.29 3.68 -12.55
C ILE A 267 -2.19 4.91 -12.62
N ILE A 268 -1.73 6.01 -12.01
CA ILE A 268 -2.57 7.20 -11.81
C ILE A 268 -1.79 8.46 -12.19
N ASP A 269 -2.39 9.30 -13.02
CA ASP A 269 -1.88 10.63 -13.39
C ASP A 269 -2.93 11.70 -13.07
N GLY A 270 -2.76 12.39 -11.94
CA GLY A 270 -3.72 13.37 -11.42
C GLY A 270 -3.15 14.79 -11.43
N THR A 271 -3.69 15.67 -12.29
CA THR A 271 -3.38 17.11 -12.25
C THR A 271 -4.36 17.86 -11.35
N VAL A 272 -3.85 18.67 -10.41
CA VAL A 272 -4.63 19.65 -9.63
C VAL A 272 -4.06 21.04 -9.85
N LYS A 273 -4.68 21.82 -10.72
CA LYS A 273 -4.16 23.11 -11.19
C LYS A 273 -5.03 24.30 -10.79
N ALA A 274 -4.49 25.24 -10.01
CA ALA A 274 -5.07 26.57 -9.82
C ALA A 274 -4.20 27.60 -10.56
N ASP A 275 -4.75 28.37 -11.49
CA ASP A 275 -3.98 29.26 -12.37
C ASP A 275 -4.67 30.58 -12.68
N MET A 276 -3.89 31.66 -12.66
CA MET A 276 -4.32 32.97 -13.15
C MET A 276 -3.61 33.29 -14.47
N GLY A 277 -4.36 33.22 -15.56
CA GLY A 277 -3.93 33.72 -16.85
C GLY A 277 -4.14 35.23 -16.98
N GLY A 278 -3.53 35.82 -18.01
CA GLY A 278 -3.79 37.22 -18.40
C GLY A 278 -3.42 38.25 -17.34
N TYR A 279 -4.24 39.29 -17.20
CA TYR A 279 -3.86 40.49 -16.47
C TYR A 279 -4.93 40.90 -15.45
N ALA A 280 -4.56 40.87 -14.16
CA ALA A 280 -5.48 41.14 -13.05
C ALA A 280 -5.22 42.48 -12.37
N ASP A 281 -6.27 43.25 -12.08
CA ASP A 281 -6.24 44.48 -11.28
C ASP A 281 -7.17 44.31 -10.06
N VAL A 282 -6.56 44.13 -8.88
CA VAL A 282 -7.23 43.67 -7.65
C VAL A 282 -6.92 44.64 -6.52
N THR A 283 -7.95 45.07 -5.79
CA THR A 283 -7.77 45.98 -4.62
C THR A 283 -7.56 45.22 -3.31
N GLY A 284 -8.13 44.02 -3.18
CA GLY A 284 -7.93 43.10 -2.06
C GLY A 284 -6.85 42.05 -2.32
N ASP A 285 -6.92 40.91 -1.65
CA ASP A 285 -5.90 39.86 -1.73
C ASP A 285 -6.07 38.97 -2.97
N VAL A 286 -4.94 38.52 -3.53
CA VAL A 286 -4.88 37.49 -4.57
C VAL A 286 -4.44 36.17 -3.95
N LYS A 287 -5.30 35.15 -4.03
CA LYS A 287 -5.05 33.80 -3.51
C LYS A 287 -5.20 32.77 -4.62
N ILE A 288 -4.09 32.16 -5.03
CA ILE A 288 -4.05 31.01 -5.94
C ILE A 288 -3.65 29.79 -5.11
N THR A 289 -4.49 28.75 -5.07
CA THR A 289 -4.26 27.60 -4.19
C THR A 289 -4.66 26.29 -4.85
N ALA A 290 -3.70 25.38 -5.00
CA ALA A 290 -3.91 24.01 -5.43
C ALA A 290 -3.61 23.06 -4.25
N LYS A 291 -4.54 22.17 -3.92
CA LYS A 291 -4.40 21.18 -2.85
C LYS A 291 -4.80 19.78 -3.30
N ALA A 292 -3.97 18.79 -3.01
CA ALA A 292 -4.33 17.39 -3.17
C ALA A 292 -4.11 16.63 -1.84
N TYR A 293 -5.13 15.88 -1.43
CA TYR A 293 -5.02 14.77 -0.50
C TYR A 293 -5.30 13.49 -1.26
N THR A 294 -4.33 12.57 -1.28
CA THR A 294 -4.36 11.38 -2.15
C THR A 294 -3.92 10.15 -1.36
N VAL A 295 -4.65 9.05 -1.61
CA VAL A 295 -4.44 7.73 -1.02
C VAL A 295 -4.47 6.70 -2.15
N ASP A 296 -3.30 6.14 -2.45
CA ASP A 296 -3.12 5.17 -3.53
C ASP A 296 -2.66 3.82 -2.93
N GLU A 297 -3.60 2.90 -2.74
CA GLU A 297 -3.33 1.58 -2.17
C GLU A 297 -3.42 0.47 -3.25
N SER A 298 -2.31 -0.25 -3.44
CA SER A 298 -2.20 -1.42 -4.31
C SER A 298 -1.81 -2.64 -3.46
N ASP A 299 -2.73 -3.60 -3.29
CA ASP A 299 -2.54 -4.80 -2.48
C ASP A 299 -2.71 -6.07 -3.31
N ALA A 300 -1.71 -6.96 -3.32
CA ALA A 300 -1.74 -8.23 -4.04
C ALA A 300 -1.41 -9.39 -3.11
N GLN A 301 -2.31 -10.37 -3.02
CA GLN A 301 -2.21 -11.50 -2.11
C GLN A 301 -2.35 -12.84 -2.86
N ALA A 302 -1.35 -13.71 -2.74
CA ALA A 302 -1.38 -15.05 -3.31
C ALA A 302 -1.04 -16.11 -2.26
N THR A 303 -2.01 -16.97 -1.97
CA THR A 303 -1.89 -18.04 -0.97
C THR A 303 -2.36 -19.38 -1.54
N ALA A 304 -1.59 -20.44 -1.28
CA ALA A 304 -1.98 -21.82 -1.59
C ALA A 304 -1.86 -22.73 -0.35
N LYS A 305 -2.90 -23.52 0.00
CA LYS A 305 -2.90 -24.41 1.18
C LYS A 305 -3.80 -25.66 1.15
N GLY A 306 -3.22 -26.77 1.60
CA GLY A 306 -3.91 -27.93 2.19
C GLY A 306 -2.90 -29.05 2.50
N VAL A 307 -2.40 -29.23 3.74
CA VAL A 307 -3.20 -29.41 4.97
C VAL A 307 -2.77 -28.50 6.16
N GLN A 308 -3.79 -27.97 6.85
CA GLN A 308 -3.84 -27.27 8.15
C GLN A 308 -3.07 -25.95 8.35
N LEU A 309 -3.87 -24.90 8.63
CA LEU A 309 -3.48 -23.51 8.91
C LEU A 309 -3.69 -23.11 10.39
N GLN A 310 -4.79 -23.59 11.01
CA GLN A 310 -5.28 -23.28 12.38
C GLN A 310 -4.35 -23.70 13.55
N ARG A 311 -3.02 -23.74 13.34
CA ARG A 311 -2.02 -24.08 14.36
C ARG A 311 -0.74 -23.23 14.33
N TRP A 312 -0.49 -22.41 13.31
CA TRP A 312 0.84 -21.77 13.20
C TRP A 312 0.99 -20.45 13.97
N TYR A 313 0.01 -19.55 13.98
CA TYR A 313 0.02 -18.40 14.91
C TYR A 313 -0.15 -18.81 16.39
N HIS A 314 -0.84 -19.93 16.63
CA HIS A 314 -1.16 -20.41 17.98
C HIS A 314 -0.09 -21.34 18.60
N LYS A 315 0.82 -21.93 17.81
CA LYS A 315 1.70 -23.01 18.29
C LYS A 315 3.20 -22.91 17.92
N LEU A 316 3.65 -21.82 17.29
CA LEU A 316 5.07 -21.74 16.91
C LEU A 316 6.00 -21.36 18.08
N GLY A 317 5.65 -20.34 18.87
CA GLY A 317 6.50 -19.87 19.99
C GLY A 317 7.89 -19.34 19.61
N ILE A 318 8.22 -19.26 18.32
CA ILE A 318 9.47 -18.64 17.83
C ILE A 318 9.29 -17.14 17.94
N GLN A 319 10.17 -16.48 18.70
CA GLN A 319 10.08 -15.04 18.90
C GLN A 319 10.90 -14.32 17.84
N ILE A 320 10.37 -13.23 17.31
CA ILE A 320 11.04 -12.39 16.29
C ILE A 320 12.42 -11.90 16.78
N LYS A 321 12.62 -11.79 18.11
CA LYS A 321 13.94 -11.53 18.72
C LYS A 321 15.03 -12.51 18.28
N ASP A 322 14.69 -13.77 17.96
CA ASP A 322 15.64 -14.82 17.59
C ASP A 322 16.11 -14.62 16.14
N VAL A 323 15.25 -14.04 15.29
CA VAL A 323 15.60 -13.57 13.93
C VAL A 323 16.47 -12.31 14.01
N ILE A 324 16.12 -11.37 14.90
CA ILE A 324 16.83 -10.08 15.04
C ILE A 324 18.23 -10.23 15.66
N LYS A 325 18.44 -11.17 16.58
CA LYS A 325 19.73 -11.33 17.29
C LYS A 325 20.76 -12.18 16.57
N GLY A 326 20.42 -12.81 15.43
CA GLY A 326 21.33 -13.67 14.67
C GLY A 326 21.86 -14.90 15.45
N HIS A 327 21.24 -15.23 16.58
CA HIS A 327 21.79 -16.15 17.57
C HIS A 327 21.00 -17.46 17.58
N PHE A 328 21.29 -18.33 16.60
CA PHE A 328 20.59 -19.59 16.37
C PHE A 328 21.17 -20.78 17.16
N GLY A 329 21.50 -20.54 18.44
CA GLY A 329 21.80 -21.56 19.46
C GLY A 329 23.26 -22.00 19.62
N GLY A 330 23.74 -22.02 20.88
CA GLY A 330 24.98 -22.69 21.32
C GLY A 330 26.21 -21.79 21.48
N GLU A 331 26.96 -21.93 22.58
CA GLU A 331 28.16 -21.13 22.89
C GLU A 331 29.37 -21.48 21.99
N ASP A 332 29.85 -20.48 21.24
CA ASP A 332 31.23 -20.13 20.82
C ASP A 332 32.28 -21.19 20.38
N SER A 333 31.98 -22.49 20.36
CA SER A 333 33.00 -23.55 20.22
C SER A 333 32.90 -24.47 18.99
N ASP A 334 31.74 -24.57 18.33
CA ASP A 334 31.54 -25.40 17.13
C ASP A 334 31.08 -24.59 15.90
N LEU A 335 32.01 -23.87 15.27
CA LEU A 335 31.77 -23.19 14.00
C LEU A 335 31.72 -24.20 12.82
N PRO A 336 30.62 -24.27 12.04
CA PRO A 336 30.47 -25.26 10.98
C PRO A 336 31.38 -24.99 9.76
N ALA A 337 31.65 -26.05 8.99
CA ALA A 337 32.62 -26.08 7.90
C ALA A 337 32.41 -25.02 6.79
N SER A 338 31.21 -24.47 6.66
CA SER A 338 30.88 -23.39 5.69
C SER A 338 31.74 -22.13 5.86
N GLN A 339 32.22 -21.81 7.07
CA GLN A 339 33.17 -20.70 7.28
C GLN A 339 34.60 -21.00 6.79
N LYS A 340 34.99 -22.27 6.61
CA LYS A 340 36.32 -22.63 6.06
C LYS A 340 36.35 -22.54 4.52
N VAL A 341 35.23 -22.84 3.86
CA VAL A 341 35.11 -22.81 2.39
C VAL A 341 35.32 -21.39 1.82
N LEU A 342 34.93 -20.34 2.57
CA LEU A 342 35.12 -18.93 2.18
C LEU A 342 36.58 -18.45 2.17
N LYS A 343 37.57 -19.29 2.55
CA LYS A 343 39.00 -18.96 2.45
C LYS A 343 39.73 -19.58 1.24
N GLY A 344 39.04 -20.35 0.39
CA GLY A 344 39.51 -20.71 -0.95
C GLY A 344 40.44 -21.92 -1.08
N ASP A 345 40.77 -22.63 0.01
CA ASP A 345 41.79 -23.68 0.03
C ASP A 345 41.24 -25.11 0.31
N ASP A 346 40.33 -25.62 -0.52
CA ASP A 346 39.96 -27.06 -0.51
C ASP A 346 40.14 -27.73 -1.90
N PRO A 347 40.97 -28.79 -2.02
CA PRO A 347 41.25 -29.46 -3.29
C PRO A 347 40.10 -30.31 -3.86
N LEU A 348 38.99 -30.53 -3.15
CA LEU A 348 37.89 -31.43 -3.58
C LEU A 348 37.00 -30.90 -4.71
N LEU A 349 37.16 -29.63 -5.12
CA LEU A 349 36.37 -29.00 -6.19
C LEU A 349 36.82 -29.32 -7.64
N LYS A 350 37.86 -30.16 -7.83
CA LYS A 350 38.45 -30.39 -9.17
C LYS A 350 37.82 -31.52 -9.99
N ASP A 351 37.12 -32.47 -9.39
CA ASP A 351 36.57 -33.64 -10.09
C ASP A 351 35.09 -33.91 -9.74
N LYS A 352 34.16 -33.37 -10.56
CA LYS A 352 32.90 -34.01 -10.99
C LYS A 352 32.07 -33.11 -11.91
N ASN A 353 31.67 -33.63 -13.07
CA ASN A 353 30.85 -32.92 -14.05
C ASN A 353 29.38 -32.80 -13.63
N ILE A 354 28.82 -31.59 -13.69
CA ILE A 354 27.42 -31.27 -13.34
C ILE A 354 26.49 -31.65 -14.50
N SER A 355 26.34 -32.95 -14.79
CA SER A 355 25.50 -33.41 -15.92
C SER A 355 24.73 -34.73 -15.73
N GLU A 356 24.88 -35.44 -14.60
CA GLU A 356 24.15 -36.71 -14.38
C GLU A 356 22.90 -36.63 -13.49
N TYR A 357 22.62 -35.49 -12.83
CA TYR A 357 21.47 -35.35 -11.93
C TYR A 357 20.11 -35.14 -12.62
N THR A 358 20.04 -35.24 -13.95
CA THR A 358 18.80 -35.00 -14.73
C THR A 358 18.44 -36.19 -15.62
N LYS A 359 18.04 -37.31 -14.99
CA LYS A 359 17.34 -38.41 -15.67
C LYS A 359 16.03 -38.76 -14.96
N THR A 360 14.92 -38.32 -15.55
CA THR A 360 13.59 -38.83 -15.25
C THR A 360 13.50 -40.31 -15.68
N LYS A 361 12.89 -41.17 -14.84
CA LYS A 361 12.53 -42.53 -15.25
C LYS A 361 11.22 -42.50 -16.03
N ASN A 362 11.18 -43.20 -17.17
CA ASN A 362 9.94 -43.52 -17.87
C ASN A 362 9.08 -44.46 -17.00
N VAL A 363 7.76 -44.31 -17.11
CA VAL A 363 6.77 -45.12 -16.37
C VAL A 363 6.25 -46.22 -17.28
N ASP A 364 6.51 -47.48 -16.92
CA ASP A 364 5.80 -48.63 -17.48
C ASP A 364 4.44 -48.79 -16.78
N GLU A 365 3.40 -49.11 -17.55
CA GLU A 365 2.06 -49.37 -17.01
C GLU A 365 2.01 -50.68 -16.22
N LYS A 366 1.70 -50.60 -14.92
CA LYS A 366 0.95 -51.65 -14.22
C LYS A 366 0.27 -51.14 -12.94
N THR A 367 -0.97 -51.56 -12.76
CA THR A 367 -1.82 -51.18 -11.63
C THR A 367 -1.46 -51.92 -10.35
N GLY A 368 -0.96 -51.18 -9.35
CA GLY A 368 -0.75 -51.63 -7.97
C GLY A 368 -0.54 -50.41 -7.08
N GLU A 369 -1.03 -50.44 -5.84
CA GLU A 369 -0.86 -49.34 -4.89
C GLU A 369 0.57 -49.36 -4.28
N THR A 370 1.02 -48.22 -3.74
CA THR A 370 2.37 -47.94 -3.16
C THR A 370 3.50 -47.52 -4.13
N SER A 371 3.44 -46.26 -4.56
CA SER A 371 4.64 -45.39 -4.63
C SER A 371 4.21 -43.96 -4.29
N GLU A 372 4.43 -43.52 -3.05
CA GLU A 372 4.07 -42.18 -2.61
C GLU A 372 5.09 -41.15 -3.12
N GLY A 373 4.62 -40.06 -3.74
CA GLY A 373 5.49 -38.93 -4.06
C GLY A 373 5.12 -38.08 -5.27
N PHE A 374 4.11 -37.21 -5.16
CA PHE A 374 3.97 -35.91 -5.88
C PHE A 374 2.84 -35.11 -5.18
N LYS A 375 2.94 -33.90 -4.59
CA LYS A 375 3.94 -32.80 -4.40
C LYS A 375 3.43 -31.47 -5.01
N ILE A 376 3.87 -30.33 -4.42
CA ILE A 376 3.79 -28.92 -4.88
C ILE A 376 2.34 -28.34 -5.04
N SER A 377 1.76 -27.45 -4.22
CA SER A 377 2.20 -26.12 -3.75
C SER A 377 2.63 -25.16 -4.89
N VAL A 378 2.45 -23.84 -4.69
CA VAL A 378 3.14 -22.67 -5.28
C VAL A 378 2.26 -21.42 -5.10
N ALA A 379 2.87 -20.25 -4.85
CA ALA A 379 2.16 -18.96 -4.88
C ALA A 379 3.01 -17.83 -5.48
N ALA A 380 2.38 -16.81 -6.07
CA ALA A 380 3.09 -15.61 -6.54
C ALA A 380 2.21 -14.36 -6.45
N ALA A 381 2.66 -13.29 -5.81
CA ALA A 381 1.94 -12.01 -5.79
C ALA A 381 2.80 -10.85 -6.30
N VAL A 382 2.21 -9.93 -7.06
CA VAL A 382 2.89 -8.73 -7.53
C VAL A 382 1.99 -7.52 -7.33
N ALA A 383 2.48 -6.47 -6.67
CA ALA A 383 1.78 -5.19 -6.57
C ALA A 383 2.64 -4.09 -7.19
N ILE A 384 2.08 -3.30 -8.09
CA ILE A 384 2.81 -2.21 -8.76
C ILE A 384 1.95 -0.96 -8.74
N SER A 385 2.53 0.19 -8.38
CA SER A 385 1.83 1.47 -8.41
C SER A 385 2.73 2.55 -9.01
N ILE A 386 2.25 3.23 -10.06
CA ILE A 386 3.02 4.29 -10.74
C ILE A 386 2.16 5.56 -10.65
N ILE A 387 2.58 6.48 -9.80
CA ILE A 387 1.78 7.60 -9.31
C ILE A 387 2.40 8.92 -9.74
N GLU A 388 1.62 9.74 -10.44
CA GLU A 388 1.83 11.17 -10.61
C GLU A 388 0.63 11.93 -10.06
N HIS A 389 0.92 12.89 -9.18
CA HIS A 389 -0.04 13.87 -8.69
C HIS A 389 0.62 15.24 -8.81
N ASP A 390 0.27 15.96 -9.88
CA ASP A 390 0.82 17.26 -10.27
C ASP A 390 -0.04 18.40 -9.69
N VAL A 391 0.36 18.89 -8.53
CA VAL A 391 -0.29 20.01 -7.83
C VAL A 391 0.38 21.33 -8.24
N ILE A 392 -0.33 22.13 -9.02
CA ILE A 392 0.20 23.33 -9.66
C ILE A 392 -0.62 24.55 -9.23
N ALA A 393 -0.02 25.45 -8.46
CA ALA A 393 -0.56 26.79 -8.23
C ALA A 393 0.26 27.80 -9.03
N SER A 394 -0.32 28.48 -10.00
CA SER A 394 0.41 29.38 -10.90
C SER A 394 -0.24 30.75 -11.11
N VAL A 395 0.59 31.76 -11.29
CA VAL A 395 0.23 33.01 -11.96
C VAL A 395 1.01 32.98 -13.27
N SER A 396 0.41 32.41 -14.32
CA SER A 396 1.01 32.38 -15.66
C SER A 396 0.98 33.75 -16.35
N GLY A 397 0.07 34.62 -15.91
CA GLY A 397 -0.06 36.00 -16.36
C GLY A 397 0.70 37.04 -15.53
N LYS A 398 0.05 38.19 -15.33
CA LYS A 398 0.59 39.40 -14.70
C LYS A 398 -0.42 39.99 -13.71
N ILE A 399 0.07 40.59 -12.62
CA ILE A 399 -0.75 41.28 -11.62
C ILE A 399 -0.43 42.78 -11.63
N LYS A 400 -1.47 43.56 -11.96
CA LYS A 400 -1.73 45.00 -11.71
C LYS A 400 -1.29 45.49 -10.36
N LYS A 401 -2.19 45.14 -9.46
CA LYS A 401 -2.28 45.56 -8.09
C LYS A 401 -2.88 44.38 -7.33
N ALA A 402 -2.43 44.23 -6.10
CA ALA A 402 -3.05 43.43 -5.06
C ALA A 402 -2.76 44.07 -3.70
N ALA A 403 -3.57 43.77 -2.69
CA ALA A 403 -3.23 44.02 -1.30
C ALA A 403 -2.09 43.09 -0.87
N SER A 404 -2.29 41.77 -0.92
CA SER A 404 -1.25 40.74 -0.79
C SER A 404 -1.40 39.65 -1.86
N ILE A 405 -0.34 38.88 -2.09
CA ILE A 405 -0.36 37.75 -3.04
C ILE A 405 0.08 36.47 -2.33
N ALA A 406 -0.70 35.40 -2.46
CA ALA A 406 -0.37 34.05 -2.01
C ALA A 406 -0.58 33.04 -3.14
N VAL A 407 0.49 32.37 -3.57
CA VAL A 407 0.48 31.24 -4.51
C VAL A 407 0.94 30.00 -3.74
N THR A 408 0.05 29.03 -3.56
CA THR A 408 0.29 27.88 -2.68
C THR A 408 -0.09 26.56 -3.34
N ALA A 409 0.89 25.66 -3.51
CA ALA A 409 0.69 24.27 -3.91
C ALA A 409 0.96 23.35 -2.70
N GLU A 410 -0.02 22.51 -2.35
CA GLU A 410 0.07 21.55 -1.24
C GLU A 410 -0.30 20.14 -1.71
N ASN A 411 0.63 19.20 -1.57
CA ASN A 411 0.49 17.83 -2.06
C ASN A 411 0.72 16.85 -0.91
N GLU A 412 -0.37 16.31 -0.36
CA GLU A 412 -0.36 15.20 0.60
C GLU A 412 -0.62 13.91 -0.17
N ASN A 413 0.44 13.16 -0.46
CA ASN A 413 0.36 11.90 -1.21
C ASN A 413 0.79 10.73 -0.32
N ASN A 414 -0.16 9.83 -0.06
CA ASN A 414 0.03 8.62 0.71
C ASN A 414 -0.13 7.43 -0.22
N PHE A 415 0.93 6.65 -0.41
CA PHE A 415 0.95 5.52 -1.33
C PHE A 415 1.47 4.27 -0.62
N ILE A 416 0.79 3.16 -0.87
CA ILE A 416 1.14 1.84 -0.33
C ILE A 416 1.08 0.84 -1.45
N THR A 417 2.21 0.19 -1.71
CA THR A 417 2.30 -0.93 -2.63
C THR A 417 2.71 -2.16 -1.85
N ASN A 418 1.78 -3.11 -1.71
CA ASN A 418 1.89 -4.25 -0.81
C ASN A 418 1.75 -5.55 -1.61
N ALA A 419 2.79 -6.37 -1.62
CA ALA A 419 2.77 -7.70 -2.23
C ALA A 419 2.93 -8.78 -1.16
N SER A 420 2.16 -9.86 -1.27
CA SER A 420 2.11 -10.94 -0.27
C SER A 420 2.00 -12.32 -0.91
N GLY A 421 3.03 -13.16 -0.76
CA GLY A 421 3.11 -14.52 -1.32
C GLY A 421 3.23 -15.60 -0.23
N SER A 422 2.54 -16.73 -0.41
CA SER A 422 2.38 -17.76 0.65
C SER A 422 2.19 -19.19 0.12
N ALA A 423 3.14 -20.10 0.39
CA ALA A 423 3.17 -21.48 -0.14
C ALA A 423 3.37 -22.57 0.94
N VAL A 424 2.63 -23.69 0.81
CA VAL A 424 2.39 -24.78 1.82
C VAL A 424 1.64 -25.94 1.12
N ASN A 425 1.66 -27.25 1.45
CA ASN A 425 2.50 -28.16 2.25
C ASN A 425 1.81 -29.56 2.17
N ASN A 426 2.37 -30.57 1.51
CA ASN A 426 2.92 -31.71 2.27
C ASN A 426 4.29 -32.23 1.76
N GLY A 427 4.61 -31.92 0.50
CA GLY A 427 5.92 -32.16 -0.13
C GLY A 427 6.20 -31.07 -1.17
N ASN A 428 7.05 -30.06 -0.92
CA ASN A 428 6.50 -28.79 -0.42
C ASN A 428 7.03 -27.54 -1.20
N ALA A 429 6.62 -26.32 -0.80
CA ALA A 429 7.03 -24.99 -1.33
C ALA A 429 6.60 -24.68 -2.79
N ILE A 430 6.68 -23.48 -3.39
CA ILE A 430 7.55 -22.29 -3.27
C ILE A 430 6.68 -21.01 -3.38
N SER A 431 7.04 -19.87 -2.78
CA SER A 431 6.35 -18.59 -3.07
C SER A 431 7.27 -17.42 -3.42
N VAL A 432 6.70 -16.46 -4.15
CA VAL A 432 7.37 -15.22 -4.57
C VAL A 432 6.45 -14.03 -4.33
N ALA A 433 7.00 -12.88 -3.94
CA ALA A 433 6.26 -11.62 -3.90
C ALA A 433 7.10 -10.43 -4.36
N VAL A 434 6.52 -9.53 -5.15
CA VAL A 434 7.22 -8.36 -5.69
C VAL A 434 6.35 -7.10 -5.58
N ALA A 435 6.82 -6.08 -4.85
CA ALA A 435 6.14 -4.79 -4.74
C ALA A 435 7.00 -3.67 -5.36
N VAL A 436 6.43 -2.86 -6.25
CA VAL A 436 7.15 -1.77 -6.93
C VAL A 436 6.32 -0.49 -6.98
N ALA A 437 6.77 0.57 -6.31
CA ALA A 437 6.19 1.90 -6.48
C ALA A 437 7.14 2.85 -7.23
N VAL A 438 6.57 3.66 -8.12
CA VAL A 438 7.26 4.77 -8.79
C VAL A 438 6.46 6.04 -8.54
N ASN A 439 7.07 7.02 -7.88
CA ASN A 439 6.48 8.33 -7.60
C ASN A 439 7.23 9.41 -8.38
N ASN A 440 6.54 10.13 -9.27
CA ASN A 440 7.08 11.32 -9.95
C ASN A 440 6.24 12.59 -9.64
N SER A 441 5.50 12.62 -8.52
CA SER A 441 4.63 13.74 -8.13
C SER A 441 5.32 15.11 -8.20
N LYS A 442 4.65 16.10 -8.79
CA LYS A 442 5.15 17.50 -8.83
C LYS A 442 4.26 18.40 -7.97
N THR A 443 4.90 19.32 -7.27
CA THR A 443 4.24 20.33 -6.45
C THR A 443 4.86 21.68 -6.81
N HIS A 444 4.22 22.42 -7.72
CA HIS A 444 4.78 23.62 -8.31
C HIS A 444 3.97 24.86 -7.90
N ALA A 445 4.62 25.81 -7.24
CA ALA A 445 4.10 27.15 -6.99
C ALA A 445 4.86 28.16 -7.85
N VAL A 446 4.17 28.84 -8.76
CA VAL A 446 4.79 29.70 -9.78
C VAL A 446 4.18 31.10 -9.77
N LEU A 447 5.01 32.13 -9.70
CA LEU A 447 4.55 33.52 -9.75
C LEU A 447 5.17 34.25 -10.95
N GLY A 448 4.32 34.65 -11.90
CA GLY A 448 4.65 35.57 -13.00
C GLY A 448 4.84 37.01 -12.53
N SER A 449 4.70 37.98 -13.43
CA SER A 449 5.04 39.38 -13.12
C SER A 449 4.00 40.09 -12.24
N VAL A 450 4.46 41.01 -11.39
CA VAL A 450 3.67 41.85 -10.48
C VAL A 450 4.17 43.30 -10.57
N GLU A 451 3.33 44.23 -11.03
CA GLU A 451 3.70 45.65 -11.13
C GLU A 451 3.69 46.37 -9.77
N ASN A 452 2.72 46.03 -8.91
CA ASN A 452 2.56 46.66 -7.61
C ASN A 452 1.81 45.73 -6.65
N THR A 453 2.22 45.69 -5.38
CA THR A 453 1.52 45.02 -4.29
C THR A 453 1.86 45.72 -2.98
N GLU A 454 0.84 46.11 -2.21
CA GLU A 454 1.05 46.95 -1.03
C GLU A 454 1.60 46.14 0.17
N GLY A 455 1.18 44.88 0.29
CA GLY A 455 1.53 43.91 1.31
C GLY A 455 2.47 42.81 0.82
N ASN A 456 2.44 41.65 1.49
CA ASN A 456 3.43 40.59 1.26
C ASN A 456 3.12 39.75 0.01
N ILE A 457 4.17 39.19 -0.59
CA ILE A 457 4.09 38.20 -1.67
C ILE A 457 4.65 36.87 -1.14
N THR A 458 3.89 35.79 -1.26
CA THR A 458 4.27 34.44 -0.83
C THR A 458 4.05 33.42 -1.95
N VAL A 459 5.10 32.66 -2.28
CA VAL A 459 5.08 31.54 -3.24
C VAL A 459 5.53 30.29 -2.48
N LYS A 460 4.65 29.30 -2.33
CA LYS A 460 4.87 28.13 -1.45
C LYS A 460 4.51 26.82 -2.12
N ALA A 461 5.47 25.90 -2.18
CA ALA A 461 5.24 24.51 -2.55
C ALA A 461 5.55 23.60 -1.35
N ASN A 462 4.56 22.83 -0.89
CA ASN A 462 4.70 21.89 0.22
C ASN A 462 4.32 20.47 -0.24
N THR A 463 5.25 19.53 -0.11
CA THR A 463 5.01 18.11 -0.42
C THR A 463 5.14 17.28 0.86
N ILE A 464 4.15 16.44 1.12
CA ILE A 464 4.14 15.49 2.24
C ILE A 464 3.93 14.09 1.68
N HIS A 465 4.80 13.14 2.04
CA HIS A 465 4.63 11.73 1.64
C HIS A 465 4.56 10.78 2.83
N ASN A 466 3.50 9.97 2.88
CA ASN A 466 3.27 8.88 3.85
C ASN A 466 3.32 9.30 5.34
N LEU A 467 2.81 10.50 5.64
CA LEU A 467 2.83 11.11 6.97
C LEU A 467 1.47 11.69 7.39
N SER A 468 0.44 11.63 6.54
CA SER A 468 -0.92 11.97 6.94
C SER A 468 -1.44 10.95 7.98
N GLU A 469 -2.50 11.33 8.68
CA GLU A 469 -3.14 10.50 9.70
C GLU A 469 -3.52 9.11 9.14
N GLY A 470 -3.29 8.05 9.92
CA GLY A 470 -3.45 6.66 9.48
C GLY A 470 -2.36 6.11 8.54
N TYR A 471 -1.44 6.94 8.02
CA TYR A 471 -0.30 6.51 7.17
C TYR A 471 1.05 6.64 7.86
N LYS A 472 1.12 7.40 8.96
CA LYS A 472 2.31 7.58 9.81
C LYS A 472 3.02 6.27 10.19
N ASP A 473 2.29 5.17 10.40
CA ASP A 473 2.86 3.87 10.81
C ASP A 473 2.89 2.80 9.72
N LYS A 474 2.32 3.11 8.54
CA LYS A 474 2.37 2.22 7.37
C LYS A 474 3.69 2.39 6.60
N ILE A 475 4.11 1.36 5.87
CA ILE A 475 5.34 1.36 5.05
C ILE A 475 4.97 1.46 3.56
N SER A 476 5.71 2.27 2.80
CA SER A 476 5.36 2.71 1.45
C SER A 476 5.39 1.57 0.42
N VAL A 477 6.42 0.71 0.46
CA VAL A 477 6.50 -0.47 -0.40
C VAL A 477 6.95 -1.68 0.39
N VAL A 478 6.08 -2.68 0.51
CA VAL A 478 6.35 -3.91 1.25
C VAL A 478 6.12 -5.12 0.35
N ALA A 479 7.08 -6.05 0.34
CA ALA A 479 6.93 -7.35 -0.29
C ALA A 479 7.28 -8.46 0.69
N ILE A 480 6.35 -9.39 0.88
CA ILE A 480 6.46 -10.51 1.82
C ILE A 480 6.31 -11.81 1.04
N ALA A 481 7.26 -12.75 1.15
CA ALA A 481 7.15 -14.08 0.58
C ALA A 481 7.44 -15.19 1.61
N GLY A 482 6.54 -16.16 1.73
CA GLY A 482 6.62 -17.26 2.69
C GLY A 482 6.50 -18.66 2.09
N SER A 483 7.39 -19.56 2.49
CA SER A 483 7.47 -20.97 2.08
C SER A 483 7.53 -21.92 3.29
N LYS A 484 7.25 -23.21 3.08
CA LYS A 484 7.19 -24.23 4.14
C LYS A 484 7.44 -25.63 3.59
N ALA A 485 7.98 -26.53 4.42
CA ALA A 485 8.10 -27.94 4.11
C ALA A 485 7.94 -28.92 5.31
N GLY A 486 6.98 -29.84 5.18
CA GLY A 486 6.61 -30.89 6.15
C GLY A 486 7.34 -32.23 5.98
N GLN A 487 6.76 -33.29 6.55
CA GLN A 487 7.42 -34.54 6.98
C GLN A 487 8.02 -35.42 5.86
N ASP A 488 7.62 -35.20 4.61
CA ASP A 488 8.14 -35.91 3.41
C ASP A 488 8.76 -34.88 2.42
N GLY A 489 9.45 -33.87 2.98
CA GLY A 489 9.80 -32.61 2.32
C GLY A 489 11.23 -32.49 1.82
N LEU A 490 11.41 -32.55 0.51
CA LEU A 490 12.75 -32.49 -0.12
C LEU A 490 13.26 -31.07 -0.44
N PHE A 491 12.38 -30.09 -0.68
CA PHE A 491 12.79 -28.72 -1.02
C PHE A 491 11.89 -27.63 -0.43
N GLY A 492 12.45 -26.42 -0.26
CA GLY A 492 11.74 -25.20 0.14
C GLY A 492 12.40 -23.92 -0.39
N ALA A 493 11.63 -22.98 -0.96
CA ALA A 493 12.15 -21.69 -1.42
C ALA A 493 11.15 -20.53 -1.27
N ALA A 494 11.63 -19.36 -0.85
CA ALA A 494 10.90 -18.09 -0.85
C ALA A 494 11.76 -16.94 -1.38
N GLY A 495 11.15 -16.01 -2.13
CA GLY A 495 11.82 -14.85 -2.69
C GLY A 495 10.96 -13.58 -2.66
N ALA A 496 11.47 -12.50 -2.06
CA ALA A 496 10.81 -11.19 -2.04
C ALA A 496 11.65 -10.10 -2.73
N LEU A 497 10.98 -9.15 -3.38
CA LEU A 497 11.58 -7.96 -3.98
C LEU A 497 10.72 -6.72 -3.71
N SER A 498 11.32 -5.68 -3.14
CA SER A 498 10.66 -4.38 -2.89
C SER A 498 11.45 -3.27 -3.57
N VAL A 499 10.79 -2.47 -4.41
CA VAL A 499 11.43 -1.35 -5.11
C VAL A 499 10.61 -0.07 -4.93
N LEU A 500 11.28 1.01 -4.54
CA LEU A 500 10.72 2.36 -4.55
C LEU A 500 11.62 3.27 -5.36
N VAL A 501 11.07 3.85 -6.42
CA VAL A 501 11.68 4.95 -7.18
C VAL A 501 10.90 6.22 -6.88
N SER A 502 11.57 7.27 -6.44
CA SER A 502 10.97 8.58 -6.18
C SER A 502 11.78 9.66 -6.90
N ASN A 503 11.14 10.38 -7.82
CA ASN A 503 11.67 11.56 -8.52
C ASN A 503 10.78 12.78 -8.26
N ALA A 504 10.23 12.91 -7.05
CA ALA A 504 9.28 13.96 -6.74
C ALA A 504 9.91 15.36 -6.88
N GLU A 505 9.17 16.32 -7.44
CA GLU A 505 9.61 17.70 -7.59
C GLU A 505 8.79 18.64 -6.72
N THR A 506 9.40 19.27 -5.73
CA THR A 506 8.80 20.38 -4.97
C THR A 506 9.47 21.68 -5.44
N ARG A 507 8.75 22.53 -6.17
CA ARG A 507 9.32 23.77 -6.73
C ARG A 507 8.48 25.00 -6.42
N ALA A 508 9.11 26.04 -5.89
CA ALA A 508 8.50 27.36 -5.70
C ALA A 508 9.34 28.40 -6.44
N TYR A 509 8.82 29.06 -7.49
CA TYR A 509 9.69 29.91 -8.29
C TYR A 509 9.02 31.07 -9.02
N ILE A 510 9.87 32.00 -9.43
CA ILE A 510 9.54 33.10 -10.33
C ILE A 510 10.25 32.82 -11.68
N PRO A 511 9.53 32.73 -12.81
CA PRO A 511 10.15 32.51 -14.12
C PRO A 511 11.13 33.61 -14.51
N GLY A 512 12.11 33.29 -15.37
CA GLY A 512 13.06 34.26 -15.88
C GLY A 512 12.40 35.42 -16.65
N ASN A 513 13.04 36.59 -16.64
CA ASN A 513 12.54 37.86 -17.18
C ASN A 513 11.23 38.36 -16.52
N SER A 514 10.91 37.95 -15.29
CA SER A 514 9.75 38.48 -14.56
C SER A 514 10.07 39.80 -13.85
N SER A 515 9.11 40.71 -13.76
CA SER A 515 9.20 41.92 -12.94
C SER A 515 8.32 41.75 -11.70
N ILE A 516 8.85 41.95 -10.50
CA ILE A 516 8.12 41.88 -9.23
C ILE A 516 8.34 43.16 -8.44
N SER A 517 7.25 43.78 -7.98
CA SER A 517 7.28 45.01 -7.21
C SER A 517 6.26 44.96 -6.08
N THR A 518 6.76 45.10 -4.85
CA THR A 518 5.98 45.08 -3.61
C THR A 518 6.61 45.98 -2.53
N SER A 519 5.80 46.64 -1.71
CA SER A 519 6.25 47.32 -0.48
C SER A 519 6.36 46.40 0.74
N GLY A 520 5.87 45.16 0.64
CA GLY A 520 6.01 44.10 1.63
C GLY A 520 7.20 43.18 1.38
N ASN A 521 7.21 42.04 2.06
CA ASN A 521 8.23 41.01 1.92
C ASN A 521 7.87 40.04 0.78
N LEU A 522 8.87 39.60 0.01
CA LEU A 522 8.76 38.48 -0.94
C LEU A 522 9.32 37.21 -0.27
N THR A 523 8.51 36.15 -0.21
CA THR A 523 8.91 34.83 0.27
C THR A 523 8.65 33.77 -0.80
N ILE A 524 9.68 32.99 -1.14
CA ILE A 524 9.63 31.87 -2.07
C ILE A 524 10.14 30.64 -1.30
N GLU A 525 9.32 29.61 -1.17
CA GLU A 525 9.58 28.52 -0.24
C GLU A 525 9.13 27.16 -0.78
N ALA A 526 10.09 26.25 -0.95
CA ALA A 526 9.85 24.85 -1.31
C ALA A 526 10.18 23.94 -0.11
N ARG A 527 9.21 23.11 0.33
CA ARG A 527 9.38 22.22 1.48
C ARG A 527 8.88 20.81 1.19
N GLU A 528 9.67 19.82 1.56
CA GLU A 528 9.30 18.42 1.42
C GLU A 528 9.52 17.66 2.73
N LYS A 529 8.46 17.05 3.26
CA LYS A 529 8.53 16.12 4.39
C LYS A 529 8.03 14.76 3.94
N SER A 530 8.95 13.82 3.71
CA SER A 530 8.62 12.50 3.14
C SER A 530 9.20 11.40 3.99
N LYS A 531 8.37 10.37 4.26
CA LYS A 531 8.78 9.06 4.74
C LYS A 531 8.73 8.07 3.57
N LEU A 532 9.90 7.72 3.04
CA LEU A 532 10.07 6.72 1.98
C LEU A 532 10.62 5.44 2.61
N ALA A 533 9.73 4.56 3.06
CA ALA A 533 10.10 3.34 3.76
C ALA A 533 9.80 2.10 2.90
N ILE A 534 10.75 1.18 2.80
CA ILE A 534 10.56 -0.11 2.11
C ILE A 534 11.01 -1.31 2.96
N ARG A 535 10.31 -2.44 2.81
CA ARG A 535 10.58 -3.70 3.52
C ARG A 535 10.48 -4.90 2.58
N SER A 536 11.44 -5.82 2.63
CA SER A 536 11.45 -7.05 1.84
C SER A 536 11.81 -8.28 2.69
N TRP A 537 10.91 -9.26 2.80
CA TRP A 537 11.12 -10.48 3.62
C TRP A 537 10.87 -11.76 2.81
N GLY A 538 11.87 -12.65 2.76
CA GLY A 538 11.78 -13.94 2.05
C GLY A 538 12.25 -15.11 2.93
N GLY A 539 11.30 -15.91 3.43
CA GLY A 539 11.58 -16.96 4.43
C GLY A 539 11.03 -18.36 4.08
N THR A 540 11.82 -19.40 4.35
CA THR A 540 11.38 -20.81 4.25
C THR A 540 11.70 -21.64 5.49
N PHE A 541 10.81 -22.58 5.82
CA PHE A 541 10.98 -23.55 6.90
C PHE A 541 10.96 -24.99 6.35
N ILE A 542 11.80 -25.91 6.85
CA ILE A 542 11.82 -27.32 6.46
C ILE A 542 12.01 -28.26 7.66
N LYS A 543 11.29 -29.39 7.65
CA LYS A 543 11.45 -30.50 8.60
C LYS A 543 11.94 -31.77 7.89
N GLY A 544 13.15 -32.21 8.20
CA GLY A 544 13.74 -33.45 7.71
C GLY A 544 13.29 -34.68 8.50
N THR A 545 13.32 -35.84 7.84
CA THR A 545 12.89 -37.12 8.39
C THR A 545 13.99 -37.73 9.26
N SER A 546 13.71 -37.98 10.54
CA SER A 546 14.54 -38.90 11.32
C SER A 546 14.25 -40.31 10.82
N GLY A 547 15.20 -40.91 10.11
CA GLY A 547 15.10 -42.30 9.71
C GLY A 547 15.01 -43.18 10.95
N ASN A 548 13.89 -43.88 11.12
CA ASN A 548 13.85 -45.00 12.06
C ASN A 548 14.99 -45.94 11.65
N GLN A 549 15.97 -46.15 12.53
CA GLN A 549 16.87 -47.28 12.37
C GLN A 549 16.03 -48.54 12.51
N GLY A 550 15.61 -49.08 11.36
CA GLY A 550 14.97 -50.37 11.30
C GLY A 550 15.94 -51.41 11.83
N GLN A 551 15.67 -51.95 13.01
CA GLN A 551 16.08 -53.31 13.31
C GLN A 551 15.62 -54.16 12.12
N ASN A 552 16.57 -54.86 11.49
CA ASN A 552 16.47 -55.58 10.20
C ASN A 552 16.82 -54.76 8.93
N GLY A 553 18.08 -54.35 8.80
CA GLY A 553 18.92 -54.68 7.62
C GLY A 553 18.54 -54.15 6.23
N GLY A 554 17.50 -53.32 6.08
CA GLY A 554 17.15 -52.65 4.84
C GLY A 554 17.98 -51.38 4.64
N SER A 555 18.56 -51.20 3.46
CA SER A 555 19.26 -49.96 3.08
C SER A 555 18.24 -48.84 2.86
N GLY A 556 17.90 -48.13 3.94
CA GLY A 556 17.10 -46.91 3.88
C GLY A 556 17.92 -45.78 3.26
N SER A 557 17.39 -45.17 2.20
CA SER A 557 18.02 -44.02 1.55
C SER A 557 17.89 -42.76 2.41
N SER A 558 19.02 -42.15 2.78
CA SER A 558 19.04 -40.77 3.31
C SER A 558 18.46 -39.82 2.27
N GLU A 559 17.37 -39.13 2.60
CA GLU A 559 16.76 -38.14 1.71
C GLU A 559 17.39 -36.76 1.91
N ILE A 560 17.88 -36.17 0.82
CA ILE A 560 18.57 -34.88 0.82
C ILE A 560 17.56 -33.74 0.90
N THR A 561 17.74 -32.85 1.89
CA THR A 561 16.92 -31.64 2.08
C THR A 561 17.59 -30.38 1.50
N VAL A 562 16.82 -29.52 0.81
CA VAL A 562 17.29 -28.26 0.19
C VAL A 562 16.42 -27.05 0.58
N GLY A 563 17.03 -25.94 1.04
CA GLY A 563 16.33 -24.72 1.46
C GLY A 563 16.93 -23.41 0.94
N VAL A 564 16.08 -22.46 0.50
CA VAL A 564 16.46 -21.13 0.00
C VAL A 564 15.54 -20.02 0.55
N GLY A 565 16.09 -18.92 1.04
CA GLY A 565 15.32 -17.74 1.46
C GLY A 565 16.02 -16.45 1.03
N ALA A 566 15.39 -15.69 0.13
CA ALA A 566 16.01 -14.52 -0.50
C ALA A 566 15.14 -13.26 -0.40
N ALA A 567 15.76 -12.11 -0.10
CA ALA A 567 15.09 -10.81 -0.07
C ALA A 567 15.93 -9.71 -0.72
N PHE A 568 15.28 -8.86 -1.52
CA PHE A 568 15.90 -7.76 -2.23
C PHE A 568 15.11 -6.47 -1.99
N ALA A 569 15.78 -5.42 -1.52
CA ALA A 569 15.20 -4.10 -1.36
C ALA A 569 16.01 -3.06 -2.15
N ILE A 570 15.34 -2.19 -2.90
CA ILE A 570 15.96 -1.10 -3.66
C ILE A 570 15.17 0.19 -3.44
N LEU A 571 15.80 1.18 -2.81
CA LEU A 571 15.27 2.54 -2.67
C LEU A 571 16.12 3.48 -3.53
N TYR A 572 15.50 4.11 -4.53
CA TYR A 572 16.09 5.17 -5.34
C TYR A 572 15.31 6.46 -5.10
N ALA A 573 15.91 7.43 -4.42
CA ALA A 573 15.31 8.73 -4.13
C ALA A 573 16.12 9.85 -4.80
N ASN A 574 15.56 10.47 -5.83
CA ASN A 574 16.12 11.57 -6.60
C ASN A 574 15.16 12.77 -6.58
N ASN A 575 14.64 13.08 -5.39
CA ASN A 575 13.70 14.17 -5.20
C ASN A 575 14.40 15.52 -5.35
N GLN A 576 13.70 16.50 -5.92
CA GLN A 576 14.19 17.86 -6.11
C GLN A 576 13.36 18.85 -5.31
N ILE A 577 14.02 19.67 -4.50
CA ILE A 577 13.41 20.71 -3.67
C ILE A 577 14.08 22.02 -4.03
N VAL A 578 13.41 22.82 -4.87
CA VAL A 578 14.02 23.97 -5.54
C VAL A 578 13.15 25.22 -5.36
N ALA A 579 13.70 26.25 -4.75
CA ALA A 579 13.08 27.56 -4.65
C ALA A 579 13.96 28.54 -5.42
N TYR A 580 13.47 29.28 -6.42
CA TYR A 580 14.37 30.15 -7.19
C TYR A 580 13.71 31.36 -7.84
N ILE A 581 14.55 32.30 -8.27
CA ILE A 581 14.18 33.45 -9.10
C ILE A 581 14.97 33.30 -10.40
N GLY A 582 14.27 33.19 -11.53
CA GLY A 582 14.89 32.96 -12.83
C GLY A 582 15.67 34.16 -13.36
N ASP A 583 16.66 33.87 -14.21
CA ASP A 583 17.56 34.85 -14.82
C ASP A 583 16.81 36.01 -15.50
N GLY A 584 17.41 37.21 -15.47
CA GLY A 584 16.83 38.41 -16.07
C GLY A 584 15.65 39.02 -15.33
N SER A 585 15.23 38.44 -14.19
CA SER A 585 14.12 38.98 -13.38
C SER A 585 14.54 40.22 -12.58
N ALA A 586 13.62 41.18 -12.46
CA ALA A 586 13.79 42.41 -11.67
C ALA A 586 12.89 42.37 -10.43
N ILE A 587 13.47 42.47 -9.23
CA ILE A 587 12.76 42.32 -7.96
C ILE A 587 12.91 43.59 -7.12
N THR A 588 11.78 44.18 -6.73
CA THR A 588 11.70 45.27 -5.74
C THR A 588 10.79 44.81 -4.60
N ALA A 589 11.37 44.61 -3.42
CA ALA A 589 10.67 44.17 -2.21
C ALA A 589 11.36 44.73 -0.95
N LYS A 590 10.63 44.81 0.17
CA LYS A 590 11.21 45.20 1.48
C LYS A 590 12.28 44.19 1.96
N SER A 591 12.04 42.92 1.70
CA SER A 591 13.01 41.83 1.86
C SER A 591 12.65 40.69 0.92
N VAL A 592 13.64 39.86 0.59
CA VAL A 592 13.48 38.65 -0.22
C VAL A 592 14.00 37.46 0.58
N LYS A 593 13.17 36.43 0.77
CA LYS A 593 13.55 35.12 1.30
C LYS A 593 13.30 34.08 0.23
N VAL A 594 14.35 33.38 -0.21
CA VAL A 594 14.27 32.16 -1.04
C VAL A 594 14.76 31.00 -0.17
N SER A 595 14.00 29.91 -0.10
CA SER A 595 14.26 28.84 0.86
C SER A 595 13.79 27.48 0.37
N SER A 596 14.70 26.50 0.37
CA SER A 596 14.41 25.10 0.07
C SER A 596 14.74 24.24 1.29
N VAL A 597 13.79 23.42 1.74
CA VAL A 597 13.96 22.62 2.96
C VAL A 597 13.50 21.18 2.73
N LYS A 598 14.42 20.23 2.91
CA LYS A 598 14.06 18.84 3.19
C LYS A 598 13.81 18.74 4.69
N GLU A 599 12.56 18.56 5.08
CA GLU A 599 12.20 18.44 6.49
C GLU A 599 12.53 17.04 7.02
N LYS A 600 13.09 17.02 8.22
CA LYS A 600 13.41 15.78 8.95
C LYS A 600 12.10 15.12 9.38
N VAL A 601 12.04 13.81 9.18
CA VAL A 601 11.04 12.92 9.78
C VAL A 601 11.67 12.30 11.02
N ASP A 602 11.07 12.49 12.19
CA ASP A 602 11.59 11.93 13.45
C ASP A 602 10.52 11.67 14.50
N TYR A 603 10.93 11.03 15.59
CA TYR A 603 10.09 10.53 16.69
C TYR A 603 9.10 11.57 17.27
N THR A 604 9.31 12.87 17.05
CA THR A 604 8.36 13.92 17.49
C THR A 604 7.06 13.95 16.66
N ASP A 605 7.04 13.32 15.48
CA ASP A 605 5.86 13.23 14.62
C ASP A 605 4.81 12.18 15.07
N TRP A 606 5.08 11.45 16.17
CA TRP A 606 4.31 10.30 16.62
C TRP A 606 4.04 10.27 18.13
N GLU A 607 2.95 9.61 18.50
CA GLU A 607 2.71 9.11 19.86
C GLU A 607 3.41 7.74 20.05
N TYR A 608 3.73 7.39 21.30
CA TYR A 608 4.50 6.20 21.62
C TYR A 608 3.55 5.00 21.87
N PRO A 609 3.63 3.90 21.10
CA PRO A 609 2.82 2.70 21.35
C PRO A 609 3.23 1.95 22.64
N TRP A 610 4.16 2.52 23.40
CA TRP A 610 4.73 1.95 24.62
C TRP A 610 4.64 2.89 25.81
N ASP A 611 3.93 4.01 25.74
CA ASP A 611 3.85 4.95 26.88
C ASP A 611 3.30 4.24 28.12
N ASP A 612 2.29 3.36 27.98
CA ASP A 612 1.81 2.49 29.07
C ASP A 612 2.90 1.53 29.61
N LEU A 613 3.74 0.95 28.74
CA LEU A 613 4.84 0.06 29.18
C LEU A 613 5.94 0.87 29.88
N ILE A 614 6.27 2.05 29.36
CA ILE A 614 7.27 2.96 29.93
C ILE A 614 6.78 3.48 31.28
N ASP A 615 5.50 3.82 31.42
CA ASP A 615 4.89 4.19 32.70
C ASP A 615 4.85 3.02 33.67
N ILE A 616 4.51 1.79 33.24
CA ILE A 616 4.60 0.59 34.08
C ILE A 616 6.04 0.33 34.54
N LEU A 617 7.02 0.40 33.65
CA LEU A 617 8.45 0.18 33.94
C LEU A 617 9.08 1.31 34.77
N SER A 618 8.58 2.53 34.64
CA SER A 618 9.05 3.72 35.37
C SER A 618 8.27 3.97 36.66
N SER A 619 7.14 3.27 36.86
CA SER A 619 6.25 3.45 38.01
C SER A 619 6.96 3.30 39.34
N ASP A 620 6.55 4.11 40.31
CA ASP A 620 6.99 3.92 41.69
C ASP A 620 6.42 2.62 42.30
N ASP A 621 5.31 2.09 41.76
CA ASP A 621 4.74 0.79 42.13
C ASP A 621 5.66 -0.39 41.78
N LEU A 622 6.29 -0.38 40.60
CA LEU A 622 7.28 -1.41 40.23
C LEU A 622 8.52 -1.30 41.14
N LYS A 623 9.00 -0.07 41.41
CA LYS A 623 10.11 0.16 42.35
C LYS A 623 9.74 -0.31 43.76
N ASP A 624 8.49 -0.13 44.18
CA ASP A 624 7.96 -0.60 45.46
C ASP A 624 7.83 -2.12 45.55
N ALA A 625 7.50 -2.81 44.46
CA ALA A 625 7.44 -4.27 44.40
C ALA A 625 8.83 -4.94 44.58
N PHE A 626 9.90 -4.22 44.24
CA PHE A 626 11.30 -4.64 44.40
C PHE A 626 12.02 -3.98 45.59
N LYS A 627 11.32 -3.23 46.46
CA LYS A 627 11.92 -2.74 47.72
C LYS A 627 12.08 -3.92 48.69
N PRO A 628 13.27 -4.12 49.28
CA PRO A 628 13.44 -5.20 50.25
C PRO A 628 12.57 -4.95 51.47
N GLU A 629 11.86 -5.98 51.91
CA GLU A 629 11.14 -5.92 53.18
C GLU A 629 12.16 -5.71 54.31
N LYS A 630 11.89 -4.70 55.15
CA LYS A 630 12.71 -4.42 56.34
C LYS A 630 12.53 -5.58 57.33
N ASN A 631 13.40 -6.60 57.22
CA ASN A 631 13.89 -7.51 58.29
C ASN A 631 14.59 -8.78 57.76
N ASP A 632 14.79 -8.95 56.44
CA ASP A 632 15.49 -10.13 55.91
C ASP A 632 17.00 -9.87 55.73
N GLU A 633 17.84 -10.52 56.55
CA GLU A 633 19.31 -10.47 56.46
C GLU A 633 19.89 -11.44 55.42
N SER A 634 19.06 -12.02 54.54
CA SER A 634 19.55 -12.82 53.41
C SER A 634 19.91 -11.94 52.20
N THR A 635 21.01 -12.27 51.52
CA THR A 635 21.54 -11.53 50.36
C THR A 635 20.77 -11.79 49.05
N GLY A 636 19.45 -11.99 49.15
CA GLY A 636 18.54 -12.24 48.03
C GLY A 636 17.66 -11.03 47.71
N ILE A 637 17.30 -10.86 46.44
CA ILE A 637 16.30 -9.89 46.01
C ILE A 637 14.93 -10.38 46.50
N SER A 638 14.38 -9.77 47.55
CA SER A 638 13.01 -10.02 47.99
C SER A 638 12.01 -9.22 47.14
N VAL A 639 10.88 -9.84 46.80
CA VAL A 639 9.89 -9.31 45.86
C VAL A 639 8.50 -9.41 46.47
N ASN A 640 7.81 -8.27 46.62
CA ASN A 640 6.47 -8.24 47.18
C ASN A 640 5.44 -8.68 46.12
N LYS A 641 4.91 -9.89 46.29
CA LYS A 641 4.04 -10.53 45.29
C LYS A 641 2.69 -9.85 45.11
N GLU A 642 2.10 -9.33 46.18
CA GLU A 642 0.78 -8.68 46.15
C GLU A 642 0.82 -7.37 45.34
N LYS A 643 1.92 -6.61 45.42
CA LYS A 643 2.14 -5.43 44.56
C LYS A 643 2.50 -5.78 43.12
N LEU A 644 3.15 -6.92 42.90
CA LEU A 644 3.59 -7.38 41.57
C LEU A 644 2.42 -7.97 40.75
N GLU A 645 1.42 -8.57 41.39
CA GLU A 645 0.30 -9.23 40.73
C GLU A 645 -0.57 -8.32 39.81
N PRO A 646 -0.98 -7.09 40.20
CA PRO A 646 -1.69 -6.19 39.29
C PRO A 646 -0.83 -5.70 38.13
N ILE A 647 0.48 -5.50 38.36
CA ILE A 647 1.45 -5.14 37.30
C ILE A 647 1.57 -6.29 36.30
N ILE A 648 1.70 -7.53 36.78
CA ILE A 648 1.74 -8.75 35.97
C ILE A 648 0.45 -8.93 35.18
N ASN A 649 -0.72 -8.56 35.71
CA ASN A 649 -1.98 -8.68 34.99
C ASN A 649 -2.11 -7.63 33.88
N LYS A 650 -1.72 -6.36 34.12
CA LYS A 650 -1.58 -5.37 33.03
C LYS A 650 -0.63 -5.86 31.92
N LEU A 651 0.54 -6.39 32.30
CA LEU A 651 1.51 -7.00 31.36
C LEU A 651 1.04 -8.29 30.66
N LYS A 652 -0.06 -8.90 31.09
CA LYS A 652 -0.73 -10.03 30.39
C LYS A 652 -1.89 -9.57 29.51
N GLU A 653 -2.49 -8.43 29.84
CA GLU A 653 -3.53 -7.77 29.05
C GLU A 653 -2.92 -7.04 27.84
N MET A 654 -1.66 -6.62 27.93
CA MET A 654 -0.83 -6.23 26.78
C MET A 654 -0.53 -7.44 25.88
N ASP A 655 -1.00 -7.41 24.62
CA ASP A 655 -0.68 -8.45 23.63
C ASP A 655 0.71 -8.22 23.02
N LEU A 656 1.73 -8.80 23.69
CA LEU A 656 3.15 -8.80 23.27
C LEU A 656 3.44 -9.35 21.86
N LYS A 657 2.42 -9.78 21.09
CA LYS A 657 2.55 -10.12 19.67
C LYS A 657 2.27 -8.94 18.74
N LEU A 658 1.33 -8.06 19.08
CA LEU A 658 0.98 -6.87 18.30
C LEU A 658 2.15 -5.87 18.32
N GLU A 659 2.69 -5.71 19.53
CA GLU A 659 3.87 -4.91 19.90
C GLU A 659 5.09 -5.05 18.97
N ILE A 660 5.35 -6.22 18.37
CA ILE A 660 6.57 -6.43 17.58
C ILE A 660 6.43 -5.90 16.15
N GLU A 661 5.25 -5.99 15.54
CA GLU A 661 5.01 -5.36 14.23
C GLU A 661 5.00 -3.83 14.38
N GLU A 662 4.39 -3.33 15.46
CA GLU A 662 4.44 -1.92 15.83
C GLU A 662 5.86 -1.44 16.12
N TYR A 663 6.71 -2.24 16.79
CA TYR A 663 8.14 -1.95 16.96
C TYR A 663 8.91 -1.92 15.63
N LEU A 664 8.65 -2.88 14.74
CA LEU A 664 9.28 -2.93 13.42
C LEU A 664 8.81 -1.80 12.51
N ASN A 665 7.60 -1.27 12.71
CA ASN A 665 7.12 -0.07 12.04
C ASN A 665 7.65 1.20 12.71
N PHE A 666 7.86 1.20 14.03
CA PHE A 666 8.48 2.28 14.79
C PHE A 666 9.92 2.58 14.32
N ILE A 667 10.74 1.55 14.04
CA ILE A 667 12.11 1.78 13.51
C ILE A 667 12.11 2.31 12.07
N ALA A 668 11.02 2.12 11.32
CA ALA A 668 10.84 2.62 9.95
C ALA A 668 10.46 4.11 9.88
N ARG A 669 10.31 4.79 11.02
CA ARG A 669 9.92 6.21 11.19
C ARG A 669 11.04 7.21 10.83
N ASN A 670 11.65 7.05 9.65
CA ASN A 670 12.74 7.89 9.13
C ASN A 670 12.43 8.41 7.71
N ASN A 671 13.11 9.47 7.26
CA ASN A 671 12.91 10.02 5.90
C ASN A 671 13.12 8.97 4.79
N TYR A 672 14.12 8.12 4.96
CA TYR A 672 14.45 7.01 4.08
C TYR A 672 14.69 5.79 4.97
N TYR A 673 14.01 4.68 4.67
CA TYR A 673 14.17 3.44 5.41
C TYR A 673 14.14 2.25 4.45
N ILE A 674 15.02 1.27 4.71
CA ILE A 674 15.18 0.09 3.88
C ILE A 674 15.55 -1.11 4.75
N GLU A 675 14.85 -2.23 4.55
CA GLU A 675 15.22 -3.50 5.14
C GLU A 675 15.02 -4.67 4.17
N ALA A 676 15.93 -5.65 4.24
CA ALA A 676 15.87 -6.90 3.49
C ALA A 676 16.28 -8.06 4.41
N ALA A 677 15.41 -9.07 4.56
CA ALA A 677 15.69 -10.25 5.40
C ALA A 677 15.39 -11.56 4.65
N GLY A 678 16.44 -12.35 4.40
CA GLY A 678 16.34 -13.71 3.85
C GLY A 678 16.54 -14.74 4.96
N GLY A 679 15.69 -15.77 5.02
CA GLY A 679 15.70 -16.72 6.15
C GLY A 679 15.45 -18.18 5.76
N ILE A 680 16.16 -19.10 6.41
CA ILE A 680 15.93 -20.55 6.35
C ILE A 680 15.96 -21.12 7.76
N LEU A 681 15.05 -22.06 8.05
CA LEU A 681 15.14 -22.96 9.21
C LEU A 681 14.99 -24.42 8.75
N ILE A 682 15.95 -25.29 9.11
CA ILE A 682 15.93 -26.74 8.84
C ILE A 682 15.95 -27.49 10.19
N THR A 683 15.10 -28.51 10.35
CA THR A 683 15.00 -29.30 11.59
C THR A 683 14.97 -30.81 11.30
N GLY A 684 15.97 -31.57 11.76
CA GLY A 684 16.02 -33.03 11.57
C GLY A 684 17.44 -33.60 11.48
N SER A 685 17.61 -34.92 11.60
CA SER A 685 18.90 -35.62 11.57
C SER A 685 19.21 -36.26 10.20
N SER A 686 19.02 -35.48 9.13
CA SER A 686 19.27 -35.88 7.74
C SER A 686 20.57 -35.27 7.21
N GLU A 687 21.20 -35.90 6.20
CA GLU A 687 22.27 -35.26 5.44
C GLU A 687 21.73 -34.00 4.73
N THR A 688 22.26 -32.82 5.09
CA THR A 688 21.89 -31.55 4.48
C THR A 688 22.57 -31.41 3.12
N GLY A 689 21.78 -31.21 2.06
CA GLY A 689 22.34 -31.04 0.71
C GLY A 689 22.80 -29.62 0.44
N LEU A 690 21.87 -28.67 0.56
CA LEU A 690 22.13 -27.26 0.27
C LEU A 690 21.17 -26.35 1.04
N SER A 691 21.73 -25.38 1.76
CA SER A 691 20.99 -24.31 2.43
C SER A 691 21.62 -22.96 2.11
N GLY A 692 20.84 -22.01 1.56
CA GLY A 692 21.35 -20.69 1.16
C GLY A 692 20.35 -19.56 1.43
N ALA A 693 20.60 -18.77 2.48
CA ALA A 693 19.86 -17.55 2.77
C ALA A 693 20.66 -16.33 2.31
N GLY A 694 19.97 -15.30 1.80
CA GLY A 694 20.62 -14.07 1.37
C GLY A 694 19.67 -12.88 1.40
N SER A 695 20.17 -11.73 1.83
CA SER A 695 19.48 -10.46 1.70
C SER A 695 20.37 -9.41 1.05
N PHE A 696 19.74 -8.49 0.34
CA PHE A 696 20.43 -7.40 -0.35
C PHE A 696 19.60 -6.13 -0.29
N ALA A 697 20.21 -5.03 0.13
CA ALA A 697 19.58 -3.73 0.27
C ALA A 697 20.44 -2.66 -0.42
N ILE A 698 19.87 -1.96 -1.40
CA ILE A 698 20.47 -0.76 -2.00
C ILE A 698 19.62 0.45 -1.64
N MET A 699 20.26 1.47 -1.07
CA MET A 699 19.70 2.81 -1.01
C MET A 699 20.59 3.76 -1.82
N TYR A 700 20.00 4.35 -2.87
CA TYR A 700 20.57 5.49 -3.59
C TYR A 700 19.73 6.72 -3.25
N PHE A 701 20.39 7.78 -2.79
CA PHE A 701 19.77 9.07 -2.55
C PHE A 701 20.57 10.18 -3.24
N ASN A 702 19.86 10.99 -4.03
CA ASN A 702 20.32 12.21 -4.66
C ASN A 702 19.25 13.29 -4.47
N THR A 703 18.98 13.63 -3.22
CA THR A 703 18.03 14.70 -2.88
C THR A 703 18.68 16.05 -3.14
N VAL A 704 18.24 16.74 -4.18
CA VAL A 704 18.79 18.03 -4.60
C VAL A 704 18.00 19.14 -3.91
N VAL A 705 18.64 19.84 -2.98
CA VAL A 705 18.09 21.02 -2.30
C VAL A 705 18.83 22.26 -2.82
N LEU A 706 18.15 23.09 -3.62
CA LEU A 706 18.74 24.26 -4.29
C LEU A 706 17.91 25.51 -4.01
N HIS A 707 18.57 26.65 -3.81
CA HIS A 707 17.95 27.97 -3.65
C HIS A 707 18.78 29.07 -4.31
#